data_AF-A0A1T3NM43-F1
#
_entry.id   AF-A0A1T3NM43-F1
#
_cell.length_a   1.000
_cell.length_b   1.000
_cell.length_c   1.000
_cell.angle_alpha   90.00
_cell.angle_beta   90.00
_cell.angle_gamma   90.00
#
_symmetry.space_group_name_H-M   'P 1'
#
loop_
_entity.id
_entity.type
_entity.pdbx_description
1 polymer ?
#
loop_
_entity_poly.entity_id
_entity_poly.type
_entity_poly.pdbx_seq_one_letter_code
_entity_poly.pdbx_strand_id
1 'polypeptide(L)'
;MTTTGTVLALLAGLTVGAATQSAAADPPAPSGSQALAVAAADRAAASGLDVLAKGPDEQYERQAVTPWVDDLYSVAYERTYRGLPVVGGDAVVLADGKGRVRATQSASDVQISAPVHPIVPAEAAETTSRAELASVDRVESPRLVVRIRDDRSDLAWETVLVGRTATAPSRLHVFVDASTGTVLDKVDDVKAGTGNSQWNGPNIPIDTTKSGTKYSLRDPNRPGLSCADYSTGTVFSKSTDSWGNGQASSKETGCADVMFAAQKEWNMLRDWLGRNGHNGNGGSWPVKVGLNDVNAYWDGSSVSIGHNQANKWIGSMDVVGHEFGHGIDQFTPGGAGSEPGLGEATGDIMGALTEAYTNESSPYDTPDYTVGETVNLVGQGPIRYMYKPSTNGDPNCYSSSIPNTEEHAAAGPLNHWFYLLAEGTNPGGGKPTSPTCNNTTLTGVGIQKAGKVFYGGMLLKTSGMTYKRYRTATLKSAKTLDPTCGLFNKTKAAWNAISVPAQSGDPTCTAGSGLDDFAVAFTSPSGIVTPGDSITTAVSTTVTAGAAAQDVTLSTTGLPPGVTSTFTPGSAEAGGSTLTLSASPAAPAGTYPVTVTGSGPTATHTARYTLTVTGPGNRSLVPPDINVANVQAHLAQLNTIANQNGGNRRAGSAGYTASVAYVKGKLQAAGFTVSEQVCTSCRYRSNNLIADWPGGPANQVVMFGAHLDSVSAGPGINDNGSGSATLLENALALARANPTLTKHVRFGWWAGEEQGLQGSQFYVSQLTSTQRSAIRGYYNFDMVASRNAGYFVNNINSATAAPLKAYWDTLNLRPEENVEGQGRSDDYSFQRAGIPTSGYAAGASATKSSAQAAKWGGRAGASYDSCYHSACDTTSNIDATVLNRSADGVAYAIWKTAVGVTTPTT
;
A
#
# COMPACT_ATOMS: atom_id res chain seq x y z
N MET A 1 -39.23 -73.28 43.93
CA MET A 1 -38.01 -72.84 44.63
C MET A 1 -36.82 -73.34 43.84
N THR A 2 -35.83 -72.45 43.59
CA THR A 2 -34.39 -72.72 43.38
C THR A 2 -34.00 -73.58 42.16
N THR A 3 -32.99 -73.29 41.32
CA THR A 3 -31.98 -72.22 41.22
C THR A 3 -31.29 -72.38 39.86
N THR A 4 -30.80 -71.26 39.36
CA THR A 4 -29.81 -71.02 38.29
C THR A 4 -28.76 -72.13 38.06
N GLY A 5 -28.67 -72.58 36.82
CA GLY A 5 -27.63 -73.46 36.30
C GLY A 5 -26.53 -72.70 35.56
N THR A 6 -25.29 -73.05 35.91
CA THR A 6 -24.05 -72.67 35.22
C THR A 6 -23.93 -73.52 33.95
N VAL A 7 -23.86 -72.91 32.76
CA VAL A 7 -23.34 -73.58 31.55
C VAL A 7 -22.42 -72.64 30.77
N LEU A 8 -21.21 -73.16 30.61
CA LEU A 8 -20.09 -72.74 29.79
C LEU A 8 -20.51 -72.61 28.31
N ALA A 9 -20.18 -71.49 27.66
CA ALA A 9 -20.22 -71.37 26.20
C ALA A 9 -18.85 -70.90 25.69
N LEU A 10 -18.17 -71.79 24.98
CA LEU A 10 -17.05 -71.46 24.10
C LEU A 10 -17.54 -70.55 22.98
N LEU A 11 -16.85 -69.44 22.74
CA LEU A 11 -16.90 -68.70 21.48
C LEU A 11 -15.48 -68.58 20.93
N ALA A 12 -15.37 -69.04 19.69
CA ALA A 12 -14.15 -69.22 18.92
C ALA A 12 -13.36 -67.91 18.74
N GLY A 13 -12.03 -68.05 18.80
CA GLY A 13 -11.10 -66.96 18.57
C GLY A 13 -11.15 -66.44 17.14
N LEU A 14 -11.54 -65.18 17.01
CA LEU A 14 -11.12 -64.31 15.92
C LEU A 14 -9.93 -63.50 16.43
N THR A 15 -8.73 -63.89 16.02
CA THR A 15 -7.53 -63.08 16.21
C THR A 15 -7.62 -61.85 15.31
N VAL A 16 -8.20 -60.77 15.83
CA VAL A 16 -7.98 -59.43 15.28
C VAL A 16 -6.54 -59.08 15.63
N GLY A 17 -5.65 -59.17 14.63
CA GLY A 17 -4.32 -58.60 14.74
C GLY A 17 -4.47 -57.12 15.06
N ALA A 18 -4.07 -56.73 16.27
CA ALA A 18 -3.90 -55.34 16.61
C ALA A 18 -2.82 -54.78 15.68
N ALA A 19 -3.24 -54.12 14.61
CA ALA A 19 -2.37 -53.23 13.88
C ALA A 19 -1.95 -52.17 14.88
N THR A 20 -0.68 -52.23 15.31
CA THR A 20 -0.03 -51.13 16.00
C THR A 20 -0.20 -49.90 15.11
N GLN A 21 -1.07 -48.97 15.52
CA GLN A 21 -1.05 -47.62 14.98
C GLN A 21 0.36 -47.10 15.24
N SER A 22 1.17 -47.06 14.19
CA SER A 22 2.36 -46.22 14.18
C SER A 22 1.87 -44.82 14.49
N ALA A 23 2.24 -44.28 15.65
CA ALA A 23 2.03 -42.88 15.96
C ALA A 23 2.50 -42.08 14.75
N ALA A 24 1.59 -41.29 14.16
CA ALA A 24 1.96 -40.32 13.15
C ALA A 24 3.07 -39.45 13.75
N ALA A 25 4.20 -39.35 13.07
CA ALA A 25 5.27 -38.46 13.52
C ALA A 25 4.69 -37.03 13.58
N ASP A 26 4.86 -36.37 14.73
CA ASP A 26 4.42 -34.99 14.91
C ASP A 26 4.98 -34.09 13.79
N PRO A 27 4.20 -33.11 13.31
CA PRO A 27 4.67 -32.17 12.31
C PRO A 27 5.96 -31.47 12.77
N PRO A 28 6.87 -31.13 11.85
CA PRO A 28 8.15 -30.52 12.21
C PRO A 28 7.92 -29.24 13.01
N ALA A 29 8.66 -29.10 14.12
CA ALA A 29 8.56 -27.95 15.00
C ALA A 29 8.81 -26.64 14.23
N PRO A 30 8.09 -25.54 14.55
CA PRO A 30 8.30 -24.25 13.91
C PRO A 30 9.77 -23.82 13.97
N SER A 31 10.38 -23.49 12.83
CA SER A 31 11.77 -23.02 12.79
C SER A 31 11.83 -21.49 12.86
N GLY A 32 12.36 -20.95 13.97
CA GLY A 32 12.56 -19.51 14.19
C GLY A 32 11.86 -19.01 15.45
N SER A 33 12.49 -18.07 16.17
CA SER A 33 12.02 -17.60 17.49
C SER A 33 10.62 -16.98 17.42
N GLN A 34 10.37 -16.10 16.45
CA GLN A 34 9.05 -15.54 16.18
C GLN A 34 7.99 -16.62 15.87
N ALA A 35 8.33 -17.63 15.08
CA ALA A 35 7.39 -18.70 14.71
C ALA A 35 6.99 -19.53 15.93
N LEU A 36 7.92 -19.78 16.86
CA LEU A 36 7.64 -20.46 18.13
C LEU A 36 6.74 -19.62 19.03
N ALA A 37 7.01 -18.31 19.13
CA ALA A 37 6.19 -17.38 19.92
C ALA A 37 4.75 -17.29 19.38
N VAL A 38 4.60 -17.14 18.06
CA VAL A 38 3.29 -17.11 17.39
C VAL A 38 2.54 -18.41 17.57
N ALA A 39 3.20 -19.57 17.39
CA ALA A 39 2.56 -20.86 17.59
C ALA A 39 2.09 -21.05 19.06
N ALA A 40 2.84 -20.54 20.03
CA ALA A 40 2.44 -20.56 21.44
C ALA A 40 1.25 -19.65 21.72
N ALA A 41 1.27 -18.43 21.17
CA ALA A 41 0.18 -17.48 21.28
C ALA A 41 -1.11 -18.02 20.64
N ASP A 42 -1.01 -18.60 19.44
CA ASP A 42 -2.15 -19.16 18.71
C ASP A 42 -2.78 -20.33 19.47
N ARG A 43 -1.95 -21.19 20.08
CA ARG A 43 -2.46 -22.27 20.95
C ARG A 43 -3.21 -21.73 22.15
N ALA A 44 -2.70 -20.68 22.81
CA ALA A 44 -3.37 -20.07 23.95
C ALA A 44 -4.70 -19.41 23.56
N ALA A 45 -4.73 -18.68 22.45
CA ALA A 45 -5.95 -18.08 21.91
C ALA A 45 -6.97 -19.14 21.46
N ALA A 46 -6.50 -20.25 20.87
CA ALA A 46 -7.33 -21.37 20.45
C ALA A 46 -7.94 -22.12 21.64
N SER A 47 -7.14 -22.42 22.67
CA SER A 47 -7.58 -23.16 23.87
C SER A 47 -8.45 -22.33 24.81
N GLY A 48 -8.48 -21.00 24.63
CA GLY A 48 -9.10 -20.08 25.56
C GLY A 48 -8.37 -20.02 26.90
N LEU A 49 -7.04 -19.98 26.86
CA LEU A 49 -6.19 -19.92 28.06
C LEU A 49 -6.50 -18.67 28.90
N ASP A 50 -6.71 -18.86 30.20
CA ASP A 50 -6.97 -17.79 31.17
C ASP A 50 -8.11 -16.84 30.75
N VAL A 51 -7.80 -15.55 30.55
CA VAL A 51 -8.76 -14.50 30.18
C VAL A 51 -9.24 -14.60 28.72
N LEU A 52 -8.76 -15.59 27.95
CA LEU A 52 -9.14 -15.84 26.56
C LEU A 52 -10.30 -16.86 26.45
N ALA A 53 -10.92 -17.25 27.57
CA ALA A 53 -12.08 -18.14 27.56
C ALA A 53 -13.16 -17.61 26.61
N LYS A 54 -13.70 -18.49 25.76
CA LYS A 54 -14.65 -18.13 24.70
C LYS A 54 -15.70 -19.22 24.50
N GLY A 55 -16.89 -18.83 24.06
CA GLY A 55 -17.97 -19.75 23.72
C GLY A 55 -17.68 -20.58 22.46
N PRO A 56 -18.49 -21.63 22.21
CA PRO A 56 -18.28 -22.53 21.06
C PRO A 56 -18.42 -21.85 19.69
N ASP A 57 -19.16 -20.73 19.65
CA ASP A 57 -19.40 -19.95 18.44
C ASP A 57 -18.38 -18.80 18.25
N GLU A 58 -17.38 -18.74 19.11
CA GLU A 58 -16.43 -17.64 19.21
C GLU A 58 -15.02 -18.05 18.81
N GLN A 59 -14.31 -17.17 18.10
CA GLN A 59 -12.93 -17.42 17.68
C GLN A 59 -12.05 -16.20 17.91
N TYR A 60 -10.77 -16.45 18.14
CA TYR A 60 -9.74 -15.42 18.17
C TYR A 60 -8.89 -15.57 16.93
N GLU A 61 -8.67 -14.46 16.25
CA GLU A 61 -8.05 -14.41 14.94
C GLU A 61 -6.90 -13.44 14.96
N ARG A 62 -5.70 -13.95 14.68
CA ARG A 62 -4.48 -13.16 14.76
C ARG A 62 -4.52 -12.01 13.75
N GLN A 63 -4.35 -10.80 14.27
CA GLN A 63 -4.31 -9.55 13.52
C GLN A 63 -2.87 -9.09 13.27
N ALA A 64 -2.04 -9.14 14.30
CA ALA A 64 -0.68 -8.60 14.23
C ALA A 64 0.28 -9.39 15.11
N VAL A 65 1.55 -9.42 14.69
CA VAL A 65 2.66 -9.93 15.48
C VAL A 65 3.68 -8.80 15.58
N THR A 66 3.91 -8.33 16.80
CA THR A 66 4.84 -7.22 17.07
C THR A 66 6.04 -7.77 17.85
N PRO A 67 7.24 -7.85 17.25
CA PRO A 67 8.45 -8.13 18.00
C PRO A 67 8.68 -7.06 19.07
N TRP A 68 9.08 -7.50 20.24
CA TRP A 68 9.40 -6.67 21.39
C TRP A 68 10.78 -7.06 21.96
N VAL A 69 11.25 -6.34 22.96
CA VAL A 69 12.59 -6.54 23.53
C VAL A 69 12.77 -7.96 24.09
N ASP A 70 14.01 -8.43 24.16
CA ASP A 70 14.38 -9.73 24.76
C ASP A 70 13.68 -10.96 24.16
N ASP A 71 13.53 -10.99 22.83
CA ASP A 71 12.90 -12.11 22.09
C ASP A 71 11.43 -12.34 22.50
N LEU A 72 10.76 -11.27 22.95
CA LEU A 72 9.32 -11.25 23.21
C LEU A 72 8.53 -10.84 21.97
N TYR A 73 7.31 -11.34 21.85
CA TYR A 73 6.40 -11.05 20.75
C TYR A 73 5.01 -10.80 21.30
N SER A 74 4.45 -9.63 21.01
CA SER A 74 3.06 -9.30 21.30
C SER A 74 2.21 -9.70 20.09
N VAL A 75 1.30 -10.65 20.29
CA VAL A 75 0.43 -11.18 19.25
C VAL A 75 -1.00 -10.72 19.52
N ALA A 76 -1.52 -9.85 18.66
CA ALA A 76 -2.87 -9.31 18.77
C ALA A 76 -3.87 -10.19 18.02
N TYR A 77 -5.05 -10.36 18.60
CA TYR A 77 -6.15 -11.15 18.09
C TYR A 77 -7.44 -10.33 18.08
N GLU A 78 -8.21 -10.41 17.00
CA GLU A 78 -9.61 -9.96 16.97
C GLU A 78 -10.50 -11.12 17.37
N ARG A 79 -11.56 -10.87 18.14
CA ARG A 79 -12.58 -11.86 18.46
C ARG A 79 -13.67 -11.83 17.41
N THR A 80 -14.15 -13.00 16.98
CA THR A 80 -15.29 -13.14 16.07
C THR A 80 -16.36 -14.02 16.71
N TYR A 81 -17.63 -13.75 16.43
CA TYR A 81 -18.78 -14.55 16.87
C TYR A 81 -19.63 -14.92 15.66
N ARG A 82 -19.72 -16.22 15.36
CA ARG A 82 -20.36 -16.74 14.14
C ARG A 82 -19.91 -16.03 12.86
N GLY A 83 -18.65 -15.58 12.84
CA GLY A 83 -18.04 -14.87 11.72
C GLY A 83 -18.19 -13.34 11.74
N LEU A 84 -19.05 -12.79 12.60
CA LEU A 84 -19.13 -11.35 12.81
C LEU A 84 -17.94 -10.85 13.63
N PRO A 85 -17.30 -9.74 13.24
CA PRO A 85 -16.32 -9.05 14.07
C PRO A 85 -16.91 -8.65 15.42
N VAL A 86 -16.16 -8.84 16.51
CA VAL A 86 -16.55 -8.42 17.86
C VAL A 86 -15.75 -7.17 18.25
N VAL A 87 -16.36 -6.01 18.16
CA VAL A 87 -15.72 -4.73 18.49
C VAL A 87 -15.74 -4.53 20.01
N GLY A 88 -14.57 -4.51 20.63
CA GLY A 88 -14.39 -4.48 22.09
C GLY A 88 -14.22 -5.87 22.74
N GLY A 89 -14.00 -6.92 21.94
CA GLY A 89 -13.75 -8.27 22.42
C GLY A 89 -12.36 -8.82 22.06
N ASP A 90 -11.48 -8.01 21.47
CA ASP A 90 -10.13 -8.36 21.05
C ASP A 90 -9.22 -8.80 22.21
N ALA A 91 -8.10 -9.42 21.88
CA ALA A 91 -7.17 -9.94 22.87
C ALA A 91 -5.72 -9.83 22.42
N VAL A 92 -4.80 -9.87 23.37
CA VAL A 92 -3.35 -9.87 23.13
C VAL A 92 -2.72 -11.00 23.92
N VAL A 93 -1.82 -11.74 23.27
CA VAL A 93 -0.97 -12.75 23.90
C VAL A 93 0.48 -12.33 23.75
N LEU A 94 1.17 -12.20 24.87
CA LEU A 94 2.61 -11.98 24.91
C LEU A 94 3.31 -13.33 25.02
N ALA A 95 4.17 -13.68 24.06
CA ALA A 95 4.93 -14.92 24.05
C ALA A 95 6.42 -14.67 23.80
N ASP A 96 7.29 -15.54 24.32
CA ASP A 96 8.74 -15.49 24.04
C ASP A 96 9.12 -16.40 22.86
N GLY A 97 10.28 -16.13 22.26
CA GLY A 97 10.80 -16.87 21.12
C GLY A 97 11.26 -18.30 21.43
N LYS A 98 11.11 -18.74 22.69
CA LYS A 98 11.21 -20.14 23.12
C LYS A 98 9.85 -20.83 23.14
N GLY A 99 8.78 -20.17 22.69
CA GLY A 99 7.42 -20.70 22.60
C GLY A 99 6.68 -20.75 23.93
N ARG A 100 6.99 -19.87 24.88
CA ARG A 100 6.24 -19.76 26.16
C ARG A 100 5.34 -18.53 26.16
N VAL A 101 4.09 -18.71 26.57
CA VAL A 101 3.18 -17.60 26.87
C VAL A 101 3.60 -16.96 28.18
N ARG A 102 3.75 -15.63 28.17
CA ARG A 102 4.23 -14.81 29.29
C ARG A 102 3.09 -13.99 29.91
N ALA A 103 2.14 -13.56 29.10
CA ALA A 103 0.93 -12.88 29.56
C ALA A 103 -0.20 -13.02 28.53
N THR A 104 -1.44 -12.92 29.00
CA THR A 104 -2.66 -12.84 28.18
C THR A 104 -3.49 -11.65 28.65
N GLN A 105 -4.14 -10.96 27.73
CA GLN A 105 -5.08 -9.89 28.01
C GLN A 105 -6.26 -10.02 27.04
N SER A 106 -7.49 -9.91 27.55
CA SER A 106 -8.70 -9.77 26.72
C SER A 106 -9.35 -8.42 27.00
N ALA A 107 -9.99 -7.84 25.99
CA ALA A 107 -10.80 -6.63 26.11
C ALA A 107 -12.10 -6.90 26.89
N SER A 108 -12.60 -8.14 26.86
CA SER A 108 -13.81 -8.56 27.59
C SER A 108 -13.86 -10.07 27.78
N ASP A 109 -14.40 -10.52 28.91
CA ASP A 109 -14.72 -11.92 29.23
C ASP A 109 -16.22 -12.25 29.02
N VAL A 110 -17.01 -11.29 28.50
CA VAL A 110 -18.44 -11.47 28.24
C VAL A 110 -18.67 -12.62 27.28
N GLN A 111 -19.60 -13.51 27.63
CA GLN A 111 -20.08 -14.55 26.73
C GLN A 111 -21.11 -13.97 25.75
N ILE A 112 -20.83 -14.08 24.45
CA ILE A 112 -21.66 -13.46 23.43
C ILE A 112 -22.92 -14.30 23.18
N SER A 113 -24.08 -13.65 23.25
CA SER A 113 -25.39 -14.26 22.94
C SER A 113 -26.22 -13.45 21.93
N ALA A 114 -25.60 -12.47 21.27
CA ALA A 114 -26.25 -11.58 20.32
C ALA A 114 -26.91 -12.33 19.13
N PRO A 115 -28.02 -11.82 18.57
CA PRO A 115 -28.52 -12.28 17.28
C PRO A 115 -27.49 -12.00 16.17
N VAL A 116 -27.59 -12.70 15.04
CA VAL A 116 -26.67 -12.53 13.88
C VAL A 116 -27.37 -12.02 12.61
N HIS A 117 -28.70 -11.91 12.65
CA HIS A 117 -29.51 -11.43 11.54
C HIS A 117 -30.06 -10.04 11.87
N PRO A 118 -29.74 -9.01 11.08
CA PRO A 118 -30.23 -7.66 11.31
C PRO A 118 -31.72 -7.56 10.92
N ILE A 119 -32.52 -6.86 11.74
CA ILE A 119 -33.89 -6.45 11.41
C ILE A 119 -33.88 -5.11 10.67
N VAL A 120 -32.98 -4.22 11.10
CA VAL A 120 -32.76 -2.90 10.50
C VAL A 120 -31.79 -3.03 9.32
N PRO A 121 -32.16 -2.60 8.10
CA PRO A 121 -31.27 -2.64 6.95
C PRO A 121 -30.13 -1.62 7.11
N ALA A 122 -29.01 -1.88 6.43
CA ALA A 122 -27.80 -1.07 6.53
C ALA A 122 -28.04 0.40 6.14
N GLU A 123 -28.90 0.64 5.14
CA GLU A 123 -29.26 1.98 4.65
C GLU A 123 -30.02 2.81 5.71
N ALA A 124 -30.87 2.14 6.50
CA ALA A 124 -31.57 2.80 7.60
C ALA A 124 -30.60 3.15 8.74
N ALA A 125 -29.67 2.24 9.05
CA ALA A 125 -28.63 2.50 10.04
C ALA A 125 -27.65 3.61 9.60
N GLU A 126 -27.31 3.69 8.31
CA GLU A 126 -26.52 4.80 7.76
C GLU A 126 -27.26 6.13 7.91
N THR A 127 -28.57 6.15 7.65
CA THR A 127 -29.40 7.36 7.83
C THR A 127 -29.36 7.83 9.29
N THR A 128 -29.55 6.92 10.25
CA THR A 128 -29.38 7.22 11.68
C THR A 128 -27.98 7.74 11.97
N SER A 129 -26.95 7.10 11.42
CA SER A 129 -25.55 7.48 11.65
C SER A 129 -25.26 8.89 11.16
N ARG A 130 -25.68 9.25 9.95
CA ARG A 130 -25.47 10.59 9.37
C ARG A 130 -26.01 11.72 10.23
N ALA A 131 -27.07 11.49 11.01
CA ALA A 131 -27.63 12.48 11.93
C ALA A 131 -26.70 12.81 13.11
N GLU A 132 -25.69 11.97 13.37
CA GLU A 132 -24.75 12.13 14.48
C GLU A 132 -23.56 13.05 14.16
N LEU A 133 -23.41 13.49 12.90
CA LEU A 133 -22.33 14.38 12.47
C LEU A 133 -22.89 15.62 11.77
N ALA A 134 -22.35 16.80 12.10
CA ALA A 134 -22.88 18.08 11.62
C ALA A 134 -22.77 18.23 10.08
N SER A 135 -21.70 17.72 9.50
CA SER A 135 -21.51 17.64 8.05
C SER A 135 -20.80 16.34 7.70
N VAL A 136 -21.29 15.63 6.69
CA VAL A 136 -20.75 14.35 6.22
C VAL A 136 -20.26 14.53 4.77
N ASP A 137 -18.95 14.44 4.57
CA ASP A 137 -18.33 14.51 3.25
C ASP A 137 -18.42 13.17 2.52
N ARG A 138 -18.17 12.07 3.25
CA ARG A 138 -18.33 10.70 2.74
C ARG A 138 -18.70 9.72 3.86
N VAL A 139 -19.25 8.58 3.44
CA VAL A 139 -19.53 7.44 4.33
C VAL A 139 -18.77 6.23 3.82
N GLU A 140 -18.07 5.54 4.70
CA GLU A 140 -17.46 4.25 4.39
C GLU A 140 -18.51 3.15 4.55
N SER A 141 -18.40 2.06 3.77
CA SER A 141 -19.45 1.04 3.71
C SER A 141 -19.76 0.44 5.09
N PRO A 142 -21.04 0.46 5.54
CA PRO A 142 -21.40 -0.05 6.86
C PRO A 142 -21.19 -1.56 6.95
N ARG A 143 -20.60 -2.01 8.07
CA ARG A 143 -20.39 -3.43 8.36
C ARG A 143 -21.19 -3.87 9.60
N LEU A 144 -21.64 -5.12 9.58
CA LEU A 144 -22.36 -5.73 10.69
C LEU A 144 -21.35 -6.30 11.68
N VAL A 145 -21.48 -5.97 12.96
CA VAL A 145 -20.56 -6.35 14.03
C VAL A 145 -21.35 -6.76 15.28
N VAL A 146 -20.72 -7.50 16.18
CA VAL A 146 -21.15 -7.58 17.58
C VAL A 146 -20.41 -6.50 18.34
N ARG A 147 -21.12 -5.56 18.95
CA ARG A 147 -20.52 -4.52 19.80
C ARG A 147 -20.62 -4.96 21.26
N ILE A 148 -19.48 -5.02 21.95
CA ILE A 148 -19.45 -5.22 23.40
C ILE A 148 -19.34 -3.86 24.10
N ARG A 149 -20.26 -3.58 25.03
CA ARG A 149 -20.19 -2.44 25.98
C ARG A 149 -20.88 -2.79 27.28
N ASP A 150 -20.35 -2.29 28.40
CA ASP A 150 -20.97 -2.42 29.74
C ASP A 150 -21.40 -3.86 30.04
N ASP A 151 -20.53 -4.81 29.71
CA ASP A 151 -20.74 -6.26 29.82
C ASP A 151 -21.92 -6.85 29.02
N ARG A 152 -22.41 -6.14 28.01
CA ARG A 152 -23.44 -6.60 27.06
C ARG A 152 -22.89 -6.73 25.65
N SER A 153 -23.44 -7.68 24.90
CA SER A 153 -23.14 -7.90 23.48
C SER A 153 -24.38 -7.62 22.63
N ASP A 154 -24.32 -6.64 21.75
CA ASP A 154 -25.42 -6.25 20.86
C ASP A 154 -25.02 -6.41 19.38
N LEU A 155 -25.97 -6.81 18.53
CA LEU A 155 -25.76 -6.80 17.08
C LEU A 155 -25.88 -5.36 16.57
N ALA A 156 -24.87 -4.85 15.88
CA ALA A 156 -24.80 -3.46 15.47
C ALA A 156 -24.31 -3.29 14.03
N TRP A 157 -24.81 -2.26 13.34
CA TRP A 157 -24.18 -1.69 12.17
C TRP A 157 -23.14 -0.66 12.61
N GLU A 158 -21.87 -0.90 12.28
CA GLU A 158 -20.82 0.09 12.38
C GLU A 158 -20.78 0.88 11.06
N THR A 159 -21.04 2.18 11.14
CA THR A 159 -20.94 3.13 10.02
C THR A 159 -19.84 4.14 10.34
N VAL A 160 -18.89 4.32 9.42
CA VAL A 160 -17.84 5.34 9.58
C VAL A 160 -18.17 6.55 8.71
N LEU A 161 -18.36 7.69 9.36
CA LEU A 161 -18.66 8.96 8.73
C LEU A 161 -17.38 9.79 8.70
N VAL A 162 -17.01 10.29 7.53
CA VAL A 162 -15.93 11.27 7.42
C VAL A 162 -16.52 12.61 7.06
N GLY A 163 -16.21 13.62 7.85
CA GLY A 163 -16.76 14.95 7.69
C GLY A 163 -16.28 15.87 8.78
N ARG A 164 -17.20 16.65 9.35
CA ARG A 164 -16.87 17.69 10.33
C ARG A 164 -17.93 17.78 11.43
N THR A 165 -17.49 17.99 12.67
CA THR A 165 -18.31 18.58 13.72
C THR A 165 -18.47 20.09 13.47
N ALA A 166 -19.17 20.80 14.36
CA ALA A 166 -19.28 22.26 14.26
C ALA A 166 -17.92 22.98 14.27
N THR A 167 -16.88 22.39 14.89
CA THR A 167 -15.59 23.05 15.13
C THR A 167 -14.37 22.26 14.66
N ALA A 168 -14.49 20.97 14.34
CA ALA A 168 -13.36 20.10 14.02
C ALA A 168 -13.67 19.12 12.88
N PRO A 169 -12.67 18.67 12.11
CA PRO A 169 -12.79 17.45 11.31
C PRO A 169 -13.17 16.25 12.18
N SER A 170 -13.84 15.25 11.60
CA SER A 170 -14.31 14.07 12.30
C SER A 170 -14.21 12.83 11.42
N ARG A 171 -13.83 11.70 12.03
CA ARG A 171 -13.97 10.36 11.46
C ARG A 171 -14.73 9.54 12.50
N LEU A 172 -16.05 9.71 12.49
CA LEU A 172 -16.95 9.19 13.50
C LEU A 172 -17.41 7.78 13.14
N HIS A 173 -17.02 6.81 13.94
CA HIS A 173 -17.65 5.50 14.00
C HIS A 173 -18.96 5.61 14.79
N VAL A 174 -20.08 5.28 14.15
CA VAL A 174 -21.39 5.19 14.79
C VAL A 174 -21.85 3.73 14.77
N PHE A 175 -22.17 3.20 15.94
CA PHE A 175 -22.69 1.85 16.10
C PHE A 175 -24.20 1.95 16.31
N VAL A 176 -24.99 1.48 15.35
CA VAL A 176 -26.46 1.49 15.40
C VAL A 176 -26.96 0.08 15.65
N ASP A 177 -27.83 -0.11 16.64
CA ASP A 177 -28.48 -1.38 16.96
C ASP A 177 -29.18 -1.94 15.72
N ALA A 178 -28.78 -3.14 15.31
CA ALA A 178 -29.28 -3.77 14.10
C ALA A 178 -30.69 -4.37 14.27
N SER A 179 -31.24 -4.38 15.47
CA SER A 179 -32.61 -4.82 15.78
C SER A 179 -33.58 -3.65 15.92
N THR A 180 -33.13 -2.53 16.52
CA THR A 180 -34.00 -1.40 16.89
C THR A 180 -33.72 -0.12 16.10
N GLY A 181 -32.53 0.04 15.52
CA GLY A 181 -32.13 1.22 14.76
C GLY A 181 -31.66 2.38 15.62
N THR A 182 -31.52 2.18 16.94
CA THR A 182 -31.03 3.20 17.88
C THR A 182 -29.51 3.22 17.92
N VAL A 183 -28.90 4.40 18.12
CA VAL A 183 -27.45 4.51 18.31
C VAL A 183 -27.04 3.87 19.63
N LEU A 184 -26.21 2.84 19.55
CA LEU A 184 -25.63 2.14 20.70
C LEU A 184 -24.38 2.82 21.23
N ASP A 185 -23.53 3.31 20.33
CA ASP A 185 -22.22 3.88 20.67
C ASP A 185 -21.70 4.79 19.56
N LYS A 186 -20.77 5.68 19.91
CA LYS A 186 -20.05 6.55 18.98
C LYS A 186 -18.60 6.67 19.39
N VAL A 187 -17.70 6.45 18.45
CA VAL A 187 -16.25 6.61 18.64
C VAL A 187 -15.73 7.51 17.53
N ASP A 188 -15.28 8.71 17.86
CA ASP A 188 -14.56 9.53 16.88
C ASP A 188 -13.09 9.15 16.91
N ASP A 189 -12.53 8.78 15.76
CA ASP A 189 -11.09 8.58 15.62
C ASP A 189 -10.34 9.91 15.66
N VAL A 190 -11.02 10.99 15.25
CA VAL A 190 -10.49 12.34 15.37
C VAL A 190 -10.80 12.82 16.78
N LYS A 191 -9.93 12.46 17.72
CA LYS A 191 -9.88 13.07 19.06
C LYS A 191 -8.89 14.23 19.04
N ALA A 192 -9.20 15.21 18.22
CA ALA A 192 -8.47 16.46 18.23
C ALA A 192 -8.98 17.30 19.41
N GLY A 193 -8.17 17.40 20.46
CA GLY A 193 -8.29 18.48 21.41
C GLY A 193 -8.17 19.82 20.70
N THR A 194 -8.81 20.86 21.22
CA THR A 194 -8.68 22.21 20.66
C THR A 194 -7.56 22.93 21.39
N GLY A 195 -6.51 23.35 20.69
CA GLY A 195 -5.53 24.27 21.25
C GLY A 195 -6.02 25.72 21.19
N ASN A 196 -5.76 26.50 22.23
CA ASN A 196 -5.93 27.95 22.26
C ASN A 196 -4.53 28.55 22.20
N SER A 197 -4.09 28.80 20.98
CA SER A 197 -2.72 29.19 20.63
C SER A 197 -2.46 30.69 20.84
N GLN A 198 -1.19 31.02 21.01
CA GLN A 198 -0.69 32.38 20.81
C GLN A 198 -0.12 32.61 19.40
N TRP A 199 0.57 31.63 18.82
CA TRP A 199 1.43 31.82 17.65
C TRP A 199 0.86 31.24 16.34
N ASN A 200 0.07 30.17 16.45
CA ASN A 200 -0.46 29.39 15.32
C ASN A 200 -2.00 29.52 15.14
N GLY A 201 -2.59 29.35 13.95
CA GLY A 201 -4.04 29.48 13.75
C GLY A 201 -4.54 29.64 12.29
N PRO A 202 -5.85 29.91 12.04
CA PRO A 202 -6.90 30.35 12.97
C PRO A 202 -7.69 29.25 13.71
N ASN A 203 -7.33 27.97 13.57
CA ASN A 203 -7.87 26.88 14.38
C ASN A 203 -6.79 25.80 14.51
N ILE A 204 -6.37 25.48 15.73
CA ILE A 204 -5.33 24.48 15.96
C ILE A 204 -5.91 23.20 16.59
N PRO A 205 -6.39 22.26 15.75
CA PRO A 205 -6.68 20.91 16.21
C PRO A 205 -5.37 20.22 16.59
N ILE A 206 -5.35 19.61 17.78
CA ILE A 206 -4.20 18.84 18.26
C ILE A 206 -4.66 17.45 18.71
N ASP A 207 -3.98 16.41 18.25
CA ASP A 207 -4.29 15.05 18.69
C ASP A 207 -3.88 14.85 20.17
N THR A 208 -4.79 14.35 21.01
CA THR A 208 -4.57 14.12 22.45
C THR A 208 -5.03 12.73 22.89
N THR A 209 -4.57 12.28 24.07
CA THR A 209 -4.91 10.96 24.61
C THR A 209 -5.86 11.11 25.78
N LYS A 210 -7.03 10.47 25.68
CA LYS A 210 -7.98 10.31 26.80
C LYS A 210 -7.68 9.04 27.59
N SER A 211 -7.54 9.17 28.92
CA SER A 211 -7.42 8.06 29.86
C SER A 211 -8.35 8.29 31.06
N GLY A 212 -9.31 7.39 31.24
CA GLY A 212 -10.40 7.58 32.20
C GLY A 212 -11.18 8.88 31.94
N THR A 213 -11.28 9.73 32.96
CA THR A 213 -11.95 11.04 32.90
C THR A 213 -11.04 12.20 32.51
N LYS A 214 -9.77 11.93 32.19
CA LYS A 214 -8.78 12.96 31.86
C LYS A 214 -8.28 12.83 30.42
N TYR A 215 -7.95 13.96 29.83
CA TYR A 215 -7.18 14.10 28.61
C TYR A 215 -5.74 14.46 28.98
N SER A 216 -4.79 14.09 28.14
CA SER A 216 -3.37 14.43 28.28
C SER A 216 -2.79 14.87 26.94
N LEU A 217 -1.86 15.83 26.96
CA LEU A 217 -1.10 16.26 25.78
C LEU A 217 -0.08 15.18 25.36
N ARG A 218 -0.62 14.06 24.92
CA ARG A 218 0.08 12.92 24.32
C ARG A 218 -0.65 12.57 23.04
N ASP A 219 0.08 12.51 21.95
CA ASP A 219 -0.48 12.18 20.64
C ASP A 219 -0.59 10.63 20.50
N PRO A 220 -1.80 10.07 20.28
CA PRO A 220 -1.98 8.63 20.08
C PRO A 220 -1.55 8.15 18.69
N ASN A 221 -1.52 9.03 17.70
CA ASN A 221 -1.21 8.73 16.30
C ASN A 221 0.30 8.84 16.01
N ARG A 222 1.04 9.57 16.85
CA ARG A 222 2.48 9.81 16.70
C ARG A 222 3.23 9.36 17.97
N PRO A 223 3.51 8.05 18.12
CA PRO A 223 4.13 7.51 19.33
C PRO A 223 5.39 8.27 19.74
N GLY A 224 5.44 8.71 20.99
CA GLY A 224 6.55 9.50 21.55
C GLY A 224 6.30 11.01 21.60
N LEU A 225 5.36 11.56 20.82
CA LEU A 225 4.99 12.98 20.91
C LEU A 225 4.12 13.23 22.16
N SER A 226 4.61 14.09 23.04
CA SER A 226 3.86 14.58 24.19
C SER A 226 4.45 15.89 24.70
N CYS A 227 3.66 16.74 25.35
CA CYS A 227 4.13 17.99 25.94
C CYS A 227 3.99 18.02 27.45
N ALA A 228 5.10 18.36 28.14
CA ALA A 228 5.21 18.42 29.59
C ALA A 228 5.63 19.81 30.08
N ASP A 229 5.39 20.11 31.35
CA ASP A 229 5.99 21.28 32.01
C ASP A 229 7.46 20.97 32.31
N TYR A 230 8.37 21.81 31.80
CA TYR A 230 9.81 21.67 31.99
C TYR A 230 10.23 21.55 33.45
N SER A 231 9.61 22.32 34.35
CA SER A 231 9.97 22.37 35.78
C SER A 231 9.56 21.13 36.57
N THR A 232 8.54 20.40 36.10
CA THR A 232 8.01 19.22 36.81
C THR A 232 8.23 17.91 36.06
N GLY A 233 8.56 17.97 34.76
CA GLY A 233 8.62 16.82 33.86
C GLY A 233 7.26 16.16 33.61
N THR A 234 6.17 16.75 34.08
CA THR A 234 4.83 16.14 34.03
C THR A 234 4.09 16.54 32.75
N VAL A 235 3.59 15.56 32.01
CA VAL A 235 2.72 15.78 30.84
C VAL A 235 1.43 16.46 31.30
N PHE A 236 1.05 17.54 30.62
CA PHE A 236 -0.18 18.26 30.94
C PHE A 236 -1.39 17.34 30.82
N SER A 237 -2.22 17.32 31.87
CA SER A 237 -3.44 16.50 31.92
C SER A 237 -4.57 17.23 32.65
N LYS A 238 -5.81 17.13 32.14
CA LYS A 238 -7.01 17.72 32.77
C LYS A 238 -8.30 17.06 32.29
N SER A 239 -9.44 17.46 32.84
CA SER A 239 -10.75 16.85 32.52
C SER A 239 -11.37 17.31 31.20
N THR A 240 -10.89 18.40 30.60
CA THR A 240 -11.37 18.95 29.33
C THR A 240 -10.33 18.81 28.24
N ASP A 241 -10.78 18.68 26.99
CA ASP A 241 -9.89 18.54 25.83
C ASP A 241 -9.74 19.87 25.05
N SER A 242 -9.60 20.96 25.80
CA SER A 242 -9.31 22.30 25.28
C SER A 242 -8.10 22.84 26.02
N TRP A 243 -7.01 23.13 25.33
CA TRP A 243 -5.68 23.31 25.90
C TRP A 243 -5.18 24.74 25.71
N GLY A 244 -4.68 25.36 26.78
CA GLY A 244 -4.22 26.73 26.74
C GLY A 244 -5.37 27.74 26.88
N ASN A 245 -5.00 29.01 26.98
CA ASN A 245 -5.91 30.15 27.11
C ASN A 245 -5.58 31.29 26.12
N GLY A 246 -4.77 30.99 25.09
CA GLY A 246 -4.28 31.96 24.11
C GLY A 246 -3.29 32.98 24.65
N GLN A 247 -2.83 32.88 25.90
CA GLN A 247 -1.85 33.80 26.47
C GLN A 247 -0.44 33.22 26.36
N ALA A 248 0.46 33.98 25.75
CA ALA A 248 1.85 33.57 25.53
C ALA A 248 2.66 33.22 26.80
N SER A 249 2.23 33.67 27.99
CA SER A 249 2.85 33.35 29.28
C SER A 249 2.36 32.02 29.88
N SER A 250 1.32 31.42 29.32
CA SER A 250 0.79 30.12 29.75
C SER A 250 1.60 28.98 29.14
N LYS A 251 2.23 28.15 29.98
CA LYS A 251 2.95 26.96 29.51
C LYS A 251 2.01 25.98 28.80
N GLU A 252 0.74 25.94 29.18
CA GLU A 252 -0.27 25.10 28.51
C GLU A 252 -0.58 25.63 27.10
N THR A 253 -0.61 26.95 26.90
CA THR A 253 -0.69 27.55 25.56
C THR A 253 0.56 27.24 24.75
N GLY A 254 1.75 27.41 25.32
CA GLY A 254 3.00 27.04 24.65
C GLY A 254 3.02 25.54 24.26
N CYS A 255 2.48 24.66 25.11
CA CYS A 255 2.35 23.25 24.75
C CYS A 255 1.32 23.00 23.65
N ALA A 256 0.20 23.72 23.62
CA ALA A 256 -0.78 23.60 22.53
C ALA A 256 -0.18 24.04 21.18
N ASP A 257 0.55 25.15 21.19
CA ASP A 257 1.32 25.67 20.06
C ASP A 257 2.32 24.63 19.52
N VAL A 258 3.16 24.08 20.41
CA VAL A 258 4.21 23.13 20.00
C VAL A 258 3.65 21.79 19.54
N MET A 259 2.59 21.29 20.18
CA MET A 259 1.94 20.06 19.74
C MET A 259 1.39 20.21 18.31
N PHE A 260 0.77 21.35 18.00
CA PHE A 260 0.28 21.62 16.65
C PHE A 260 1.43 21.65 15.64
N ALA A 261 2.47 22.43 15.91
CA ALA A 261 3.59 22.57 14.98
C ALA A 261 4.32 21.24 14.73
N ALA A 262 4.64 20.48 15.78
CA ALA A 262 5.26 19.17 15.64
C ALA A 262 4.36 18.16 14.90
N GLN A 263 3.03 18.21 15.09
CA GLN A 263 2.11 17.36 14.33
C GLN A 263 2.10 17.71 12.84
N LYS A 264 2.20 18.99 12.50
CA LYS A 264 2.28 19.47 11.11
C LYS A 264 3.59 19.08 10.45
N GLU A 265 4.72 19.26 11.13
CA GLU A 265 6.02 18.83 10.63
C GLU A 265 6.03 17.31 10.38
N TRP A 266 5.54 16.51 11.33
CA TRP A 266 5.43 15.06 11.15
C TRP A 266 4.66 14.68 9.87
N ASN A 267 3.55 15.39 9.59
CA ASN A 267 2.75 15.15 8.38
C ASN A 267 3.49 15.63 7.12
N MET A 268 4.18 16.77 7.18
CA MET A 268 5.01 17.29 6.09
C MET A 268 6.12 16.30 5.72
N LEU A 269 6.81 15.74 6.71
CA LEU A 269 7.84 14.72 6.51
C LEU A 269 7.30 13.51 5.74
N ARG A 270 6.09 13.04 6.08
CA ARG A 270 5.42 11.94 5.37
C ARG A 270 5.02 12.35 3.95
N ASP A 271 4.28 13.44 3.82
CA ASP A 271 3.59 13.82 2.58
C ASP A 271 4.53 14.40 1.53
N TRP A 272 5.51 15.21 1.95
CA TRP A 272 6.43 15.90 1.06
C TRP A 272 7.76 15.16 0.91
N LEU A 273 8.28 14.55 1.98
CA LEU A 273 9.63 13.97 1.97
C LEU A 273 9.65 12.43 1.98
N GLY A 274 8.49 11.77 2.16
CA GLY A 274 8.39 10.31 2.22
C GLY A 274 9.03 9.69 3.47
N ARG A 275 9.28 10.48 4.52
CA ARG A 275 9.84 10.01 5.79
C ARG A 275 8.73 9.55 6.72
N ASN A 276 8.90 8.37 7.34
CA ASN A 276 7.95 7.83 8.31
C ASN A 276 8.15 8.47 9.69
N GLY A 277 7.64 9.69 9.90
CA GLY A 277 7.71 10.43 11.16
C GLY A 277 9.07 11.02 11.51
N HIS A 278 9.17 11.77 12.61
CA HIS A 278 10.41 12.46 13.01
C HIS A 278 11.56 11.48 13.23
N ASN A 279 11.31 10.37 13.94
CA ASN A 279 12.33 9.35 14.21
C ASN A 279 12.58 8.36 13.06
N GLY A 280 11.84 8.47 11.95
CA GLY A 280 11.96 7.58 10.78
C GLY A 280 11.27 6.21 10.92
N ASN A 281 10.60 5.93 12.04
CA ASN A 281 9.87 4.68 12.31
C ASN A 281 8.43 4.92 12.78
N GLY A 282 7.80 5.98 12.30
CA GLY A 282 6.42 6.36 12.60
C GLY A 282 6.23 7.12 13.92
N GLY A 283 7.29 7.31 14.70
CA GLY A 283 7.24 7.99 15.99
C GLY A 283 7.78 9.42 15.97
N SER A 284 7.84 10.00 17.16
CA SER A 284 8.27 11.36 17.47
C SER A 284 8.99 11.42 18.83
N TRP A 285 9.35 12.61 19.27
CA TRP A 285 10.02 12.86 20.55
C TRP A 285 9.18 13.74 21.49
N PRO A 286 9.38 13.61 22.82
CA PRO A 286 8.68 14.43 23.79
C PRO A 286 9.21 15.87 23.81
N VAL A 287 8.36 16.78 24.27
CA VAL A 287 8.62 18.22 24.39
C VAL A 287 8.40 18.66 25.83
N LYS A 288 9.20 19.62 26.29
CA LYS A 288 9.04 20.31 27.57
C LYS A 288 8.94 21.81 27.37
N VAL A 289 7.86 22.44 27.85
CA VAL A 289 7.67 23.90 27.81
C VAL A 289 7.88 24.48 29.19
N GLY A 290 8.61 25.59 29.29
CA GLY A 290 8.85 26.29 30.55
C GLY A 290 10.32 26.41 30.95
N LEU A 291 11.24 26.21 30.00
CA LEU A 291 12.67 26.45 30.21
C LEU A 291 12.89 27.95 30.51
N ASN A 292 13.62 28.28 31.57
CA ASN A 292 13.88 29.67 31.95
C ASN A 292 15.12 30.24 31.25
N ASP A 293 15.13 30.14 29.92
CA ASP A 293 16.16 30.70 29.05
C ASP A 293 15.51 31.38 27.84
N VAL A 294 16.20 32.40 27.30
CA VAL A 294 15.82 33.03 26.03
C VAL A 294 16.28 32.14 24.87
N ASN A 295 15.76 30.92 24.80
CA ASN A 295 16.17 29.92 23.82
C ASN A 295 15.18 28.75 23.70
N ALA A 296 15.34 27.93 22.67
CA ALA A 296 14.86 26.56 22.60
C ALA A 296 16.05 25.64 22.27
N TYR A 297 15.94 24.35 22.58
CA TYR A 297 16.99 23.39 22.20
C TYR A 297 16.48 21.96 22.08
N TRP A 298 17.11 21.22 21.18
CA TRP A 298 17.08 19.76 21.10
C TRP A 298 18.24 19.14 21.92
N ASP A 299 17.94 18.21 22.83
CA ASP A 299 18.95 17.59 23.71
C ASP A 299 19.45 16.20 23.26
N GLY A 300 19.00 15.73 22.10
CA GLY A 300 19.25 14.37 21.61
C GLY A 300 18.13 13.37 21.87
N SER A 301 17.16 13.73 22.71
CA SER A 301 16.03 12.88 23.09
C SER A 301 14.71 13.62 23.28
N SER A 302 14.74 14.92 23.55
CA SER A 302 13.58 15.79 23.75
C SER A 302 13.84 17.22 23.28
N VAL A 303 12.76 17.94 22.94
CA VAL A 303 12.80 19.38 22.66
C VAL A 303 12.43 20.15 23.92
N SER A 304 13.20 21.18 24.26
CA SER A 304 12.91 22.09 25.37
C SER A 304 12.62 23.49 24.82
N ILE A 305 11.48 24.05 25.21
CA ILE A 305 11.01 25.36 24.77
C ILE A 305 11.10 26.36 25.93
N GLY A 306 11.91 27.40 25.71
CA GLY A 306 12.04 28.55 26.61
C GLY A 306 11.17 29.71 26.18
N HIS A 307 11.63 30.93 26.47
CA HIS A 307 10.85 32.15 26.28
C HIS A 307 11.58 33.19 25.42
N ASN A 308 10.87 34.23 24.97
CA ASN A 308 11.50 35.42 24.39
C ASN A 308 11.88 36.43 25.49
N GLN A 309 12.53 37.55 25.12
CA GLN A 309 12.86 38.61 26.09
C GLN A 309 11.65 39.23 26.81
N ALA A 310 10.44 39.08 26.25
CA ALA A 310 9.19 39.50 26.87
C ALA A 310 8.54 38.41 27.76
N ASN A 311 9.28 37.34 28.10
CA ASN A 311 8.83 36.19 28.90
C ASN A 311 7.61 35.46 28.31
N LYS A 312 7.54 35.37 26.98
CA LYS A 312 6.52 34.59 26.25
C LYS A 312 7.12 33.29 25.73
N TRP A 313 6.45 32.15 25.92
CA TRP A 313 6.93 30.85 25.46
C TRP A 313 6.97 30.79 23.93
N ILE A 314 8.08 30.34 23.34
CA ILE A 314 8.36 30.45 21.89
C ILE A 314 7.91 29.22 21.09
N GLY A 315 6.59 29.07 20.90
CA GLY A 315 5.99 27.90 20.23
C GLY A 315 5.59 28.12 18.77
N SER A 316 6.22 29.02 18.02
CA SER A 316 5.90 29.22 16.60
C SER A 316 6.27 28.02 15.74
N MET A 317 5.69 27.94 14.54
CA MET A 317 5.81 26.80 13.65
C MET A 317 7.26 26.60 13.23
N ASP A 318 7.92 27.69 12.87
CA ASP A 318 9.29 27.72 12.39
C ASP A 318 10.30 27.32 13.49
N VAL A 319 10.14 27.82 14.72
CA VAL A 319 10.99 27.51 15.88
C VAL A 319 10.81 26.05 16.27
N VAL A 320 9.58 25.55 16.32
CA VAL A 320 9.34 24.13 16.65
C VAL A 320 9.91 23.22 15.55
N GLY A 321 9.66 23.56 14.28
CA GLY A 321 10.23 22.85 13.14
C GLY A 321 11.76 22.89 13.13
N HIS A 322 12.36 23.97 13.61
CA HIS A 322 13.81 24.09 13.77
C HIS A 322 14.35 23.08 14.79
N GLU A 323 13.75 23.02 15.98
CA GLU A 323 14.22 22.12 17.05
C GLU A 323 14.05 20.64 16.69
N PHE A 324 12.92 20.27 16.11
CA PHE A 324 12.71 18.92 15.59
C PHE A 324 13.63 18.64 14.39
N GLY A 325 13.97 19.66 13.60
CA GLY A 325 14.98 19.65 12.55
C GLY A 325 16.35 19.16 13.04
N HIS A 326 16.82 19.61 14.20
CA HIS A 326 18.04 19.06 14.82
C HIS A 326 17.93 17.56 15.11
N GLY A 327 16.79 17.11 15.63
CA GLY A 327 16.51 15.69 15.82
C GLY A 327 16.52 14.91 14.51
N ILE A 328 15.91 15.44 13.46
CA ILE A 328 15.91 14.80 12.13
C ILE A 328 17.33 14.73 11.56
N ASP A 329 18.14 15.77 11.76
CA ASP A 329 19.55 15.78 11.35
C ASP A 329 20.33 14.68 12.08
N GLN A 330 20.14 14.54 13.39
CA GLN A 330 20.77 13.48 14.17
C GLN A 330 20.29 12.07 13.79
N PHE A 331 19.01 11.91 13.46
CA PHE A 331 18.37 10.63 13.11
C PHE A 331 18.28 10.40 11.59
N THR A 332 19.23 10.96 10.85
CA THR A 332 19.57 10.57 9.49
C THR A 332 21.01 10.03 9.45
N PRO A 333 21.41 9.29 8.40
CA PRO A 333 22.74 8.69 8.32
C PRO A 333 23.87 9.69 8.63
N GLY A 334 24.95 9.24 9.27
CA GLY A 334 26.08 10.11 9.61
C GLY A 334 25.89 11.02 10.83
N GLY A 335 24.67 11.13 11.37
CA GLY A 335 24.38 11.95 12.56
C GLY A 335 24.38 13.45 12.28
N ALA A 336 24.42 14.24 13.35
CA ALA A 336 24.42 15.70 13.27
C ALA A 336 25.69 16.24 12.59
N GLY A 337 25.54 17.34 11.84
CA GLY A 337 26.65 18.04 11.22
C GLY A 337 27.73 18.47 12.23
N SER A 338 29.01 18.40 11.84
CA SER A 338 30.13 18.79 12.70
C SER A 338 30.86 20.06 12.24
N GLU A 339 30.59 20.55 11.03
CA GLU A 339 31.07 21.86 10.57
C GLU A 339 30.04 22.93 10.96
N PRO A 340 30.48 24.08 11.51
CA PRO A 340 29.58 25.10 11.99
C PRO A 340 28.53 25.55 10.98
N GLY A 341 27.29 25.68 11.45
CA GLY A 341 26.13 26.19 10.73
C GLY A 341 25.31 25.15 9.98
N LEU A 342 25.84 23.93 9.78
CA LEU A 342 25.07 22.89 9.10
C LEU A 342 23.88 22.41 9.92
N GLY A 343 24.04 22.28 11.25
CA GLY A 343 22.96 21.87 12.15
C GLY A 343 21.87 22.93 12.21
N GLU A 344 22.25 24.18 12.48
CA GLU A 344 21.34 25.33 12.56
C GLU A 344 20.56 25.57 11.27
N ALA A 345 21.24 25.58 10.11
CA ALA A 345 20.56 25.75 8.83
C ALA A 345 19.64 24.57 8.50
N THR A 346 19.95 23.36 8.97
CA THR A 346 19.03 22.23 8.82
C THR A 346 17.74 22.45 9.60
N GLY A 347 17.84 22.99 10.83
CA GLY A 347 16.69 23.43 11.60
C GLY A 347 15.87 24.49 10.84
N ASP A 348 16.50 25.57 10.40
CA ASP A 348 15.83 26.66 9.66
C ASP A 348 15.12 26.16 8.39
N ILE A 349 15.74 25.24 7.65
CA ILE A 349 15.13 24.64 6.46
C ILE A 349 13.90 23.80 6.82
N MET A 350 13.93 23.04 7.93
CA MET A 350 12.77 22.27 8.38
C MET A 350 11.65 23.17 8.91
N GLY A 351 11.99 24.26 9.60
CA GLY A 351 11.06 25.33 9.96
C GLY A 351 10.33 25.89 8.74
N ALA A 352 11.09 26.41 7.76
CA ALA A 352 10.53 26.98 6.53
C ALA A 352 9.68 25.98 5.72
N LEU A 353 10.08 24.70 5.68
CA LEU A 353 9.29 23.64 5.05
C LEU A 353 7.96 23.40 5.78
N THR A 354 7.97 23.47 7.11
CA THR A 354 6.80 23.24 7.95
C THR A 354 5.81 24.40 7.86
N GLU A 355 6.31 25.64 7.87
CA GLU A 355 5.51 26.83 7.59
C GLU A 355 4.87 26.73 6.21
N ALA A 356 5.65 26.45 5.17
CA ALA A 356 5.13 26.33 3.80
C ALA A 356 4.11 25.20 3.62
N TYR A 357 4.27 24.09 4.36
CA TYR A 357 3.31 22.99 4.35
C TYR A 357 2.00 23.38 5.04
N THR A 358 2.08 24.06 6.18
CA THR A 358 0.90 24.47 6.95
C THR A 358 0.19 25.65 6.29
N ASN A 359 0.97 26.56 5.70
CA ASN A 359 0.56 27.74 4.96
C ASN A 359 -0.47 28.57 5.74
N GLU A 360 -0.12 28.94 6.98
CA GLU A 360 -0.98 29.79 7.78
C GLU A 360 -1.06 31.20 7.17
N SER A 361 -2.15 31.90 7.47
CA SER A 361 -2.35 33.28 7.06
C SER A 361 -1.97 34.23 8.18
N SER A 362 -1.51 35.44 7.84
CA SER A 362 -1.36 36.53 8.80
C SER A 362 -2.62 36.67 9.68
N PRO A 363 -2.47 36.89 11.01
CA PRO A 363 -1.23 37.26 11.70
C PRO A 363 -0.40 36.08 12.25
N TYR A 364 -0.70 34.84 11.87
CA TYR A 364 0.06 33.65 12.28
C TYR A 364 1.29 33.44 11.40
N ASP A 365 1.96 32.29 11.54
CA ASP A 365 3.26 32.00 10.93
C ASP A 365 3.12 31.75 9.41
N THR A 366 3.37 32.81 8.63
CA THR A 366 3.22 32.78 7.17
C THR A 366 4.49 32.29 6.50
N PRO A 367 4.43 31.54 5.39
CA PRO A 367 5.64 31.11 4.68
C PRO A 367 6.41 32.32 4.11
N ASP A 368 7.49 32.72 4.77
CA ASP A 368 8.19 33.97 4.45
C ASP A 368 9.73 33.85 4.39
N TYR A 369 10.28 32.72 4.84
CA TYR A 369 11.72 32.44 4.91
C TYR A 369 12.48 33.37 5.87
N THR A 370 11.77 33.95 6.84
CA THR A 370 12.38 34.44 8.06
C THR A 370 12.37 33.36 9.14
N VAL A 371 13.13 33.59 10.20
CA VAL A 371 13.17 32.67 11.35
C VAL A 371 12.99 33.50 12.61
N GLY A 372 12.05 33.10 13.46
CA GLY A 372 11.72 33.67 14.75
C GLY A 372 11.03 35.03 14.68
N GLU A 373 10.48 35.41 13.53
CA GLU A 373 9.78 36.69 13.31
C GLU A 373 8.54 36.83 14.17
N THR A 374 7.72 35.79 14.28
CA THR A 374 6.48 35.80 15.06
C THR A 374 6.76 35.84 16.56
N VAL A 375 7.70 35.01 17.04
CA VAL A 375 8.07 34.96 18.46
C VAL A 375 8.91 36.16 18.91
N ASN A 376 9.60 36.83 17.99
CA ASN A 376 10.47 37.97 18.27
C ASN A 376 11.43 37.68 19.44
N LEU A 377 12.22 36.61 19.30
CA LEU A 377 13.00 35.98 20.37
C LEU A 377 13.82 36.98 21.20
N VAL A 378 14.54 37.87 20.52
CA VAL A 378 15.45 38.86 21.10
C VAL A 378 14.91 40.30 21.06
N GLY A 379 13.62 40.48 20.75
CA GLY A 379 12.99 41.80 20.73
C GLY A 379 13.31 42.68 19.51
N GLN A 380 14.02 42.15 18.50
CA GLN A 380 14.48 42.88 17.31
C GLN A 380 13.86 42.39 15.98
N GLY A 381 12.80 41.58 16.04
CA GLY A 381 12.17 40.96 14.89
C GLY A 381 12.78 39.57 14.59
N PRO A 382 12.78 39.14 13.31
CA PRO A 382 13.37 37.86 12.93
C PRO A 382 14.85 37.77 13.32
N ILE A 383 15.25 36.60 13.80
CA ILE A 383 16.64 36.33 14.19
C ILE A 383 17.51 35.93 13.01
N ARG A 384 16.93 35.41 11.92
CA ARG A 384 17.64 35.07 10.68
C ARG A 384 16.77 35.34 9.45
N TYR A 385 17.43 35.55 8.31
CA TYR A 385 16.80 35.81 7.01
C TYR A 385 17.39 34.88 5.97
N MET A 386 16.66 33.82 5.57
CA MET A 386 17.23 32.83 4.65
C MET A 386 17.50 33.43 3.26
N TYR A 387 16.67 34.37 2.79
CA TYR A 387 16.84 35.00 1.48
C TYR A 387 18.00 36.01 1.42
N LYS A 388 18.43 36.56 2.55
CA LYS A 388 19.54 37.52 2.64
C LYS A 388 20.13 37.54 4.07
N PRO A 389 20.96 36.56 4.43
CA PRO A 389 21.57 36.46 5.76
C PRO A 389 22.30 37.73 6.23
N SER A 390 22.87 38.51 5.31
CA SER A 390 23.53 39.78 5.67
C SER A 390 22.61 40.83 6.31
N THR A 391 21.29 40.63 6.30
CA THR A 391 20.31 41.53 6.93
C THR A 391 20.50 41.61 8.46
N ASN A 392 20.87 40.49 9.09
CA ASN A 392 21.22 40.41 10.52
C ASN A 392 22.75 40.28 10.75
N GLY A 393 23.56 40.52 9.72
CA GLY A 393 25.03 40.47 9.80
C GLY A 393 25.65 39.10 9.47
N ASP A 394 24.83 38.09 9.16
CA ASP A 394 25.30 36.75 8.84
C ASP A 394 25.88 36.67 7.41
N PRO A 395 26.88 35.80 7.17
CA PRO A 395 27.45 35.61 5.85
C PRO A 395 26.42 35.06 4.84
N ASN A 396 26.17 35.81 3.77
CA ASN A 396 25.43 35.30 2.59
C ASN A 396 26.20 34.17 1.87
N CYS A 397 27.52 34.16 1.96
CA CYS A 397 28.42 33.41 1.10
C CYS A 397 29.32 32.49 1.90
N TYR A 398 29.58 31.29 1.38
CA TYR A 398 30.62 30.43 1.90
C TYR A 398 32.01 31.05 1.68
N SER A 399 32.86 30.97 2.70
CA SER A 399 34.25 31.40 2.65
C SER A 399 35.11 30.52 3.58
N SER A 400 36.44 30.72 3.56
CA SER A 400 37.34 30.02 4.48
C SER A 400 37.16 30.41 5.95
N SER A 401 36.37 31.45 6.27
CA SER A 401 36.06 31.82 7.65
C SER A 401 34.99 30.95 8.29
N ILE A 402 34.13 30.30 7.49
CA ILE A 402 32.95 29.56 7.98
C ILE A 402 33.29 28.51 9.04
N PRO A 403 34.35 27.69 8.90
CA PRO A 403 34.71 26.72 9.94
C PRO A 403 35.06 27.32 11.31
N ASN A 404 35.32 28.64 11.38
CA ASN A 404 35.61 29.38 12.61
C ASN A 404 34.56 30.45 12.92
N THR A 405 33.47 30.49 12.16
CA THR A 405 32.34 31.39 12.41
C THR A 405 31.44 30.75 13.46
N GLU A 406 30.82 31.59 14.29
CA GLU A 406 29.83 31.17 15.27
C GLU A 406 28.72 30.35 14.59
N GLU A 407 28.21 29.30 15.24
CA GLU A 407 27.32 28.28 14.66
C GLU A 407 26.10 28.89 13.96
N HIS A 408 25.38 29.80 14.62
CA HIS A 408 24.16 30.40 14.09
C HIS A 408 24.46 31.33 12.91
N ALA A 409 25.50 32.16 13.02
CA ALA A 409 25.94 33.00 11.90
C ALA A 409 26.44 32.14 10.72
N ALA A 410 27.12 31.04 11.02
CA ALA A 410 27.61 30.10 10.02
C ALA A 410 26.48 29.37 9.28
N ALA A 411 25.23 29.41 9.74
CA ALA A 411 24.05 28.86 9.06
C ALA A 411 23.68 29.65 7.79
N GLY A 412 24.03 30.95 7.77
CA GLY A 412 23.67 31.89 6.72
C GLY A 412 23.84 31.37 5.29
N PRO A 413 25.02 30.83 4.89
CA PRO A 413 25.22 30.35 3.54
C PRO A 413 24.29 29.19 3.17
N LEU A 414 24.04 28.22 4.05
CA LEU A 414 23.17 27.08 3.72
C LEU A 414 21.70 27.49 3.62
N ASN A 415 21.25 28.38 4.50
CA ASN A 415 19.93 29.00 4.41
C ASN A 415 19.74 29.73 3.07
N HIS A 416 20.75 30.52 2.68
CA HIS A 416 20.77 31.25 1.43
C HIS A 416 20.76 30.33 0.21
N TRP A 417 21.51 29.23 0.25
CA TRP A 417 21.46 28.21 -0.79
C TRP A 417 20.06 27.61 -0.93
N PHE A 418 19.41 27.28 0.18
CA PHE A 418 18.09 26.66 0.16
C PHE A 418 17.06 27.62 -0.43
N TYR A 419 17.06 28.88 0.00
CA TYR A 419 16.19 29.91 -0.56
C TYR A 419 16.41 30.10 -2.06
N LEU A 420 17.66 30.26 -2.50
CA LEU A 420 18.00 30.44 -3.91
C LEU A 420 17.62 29.23 -4.77
N LEU A 421 17.68 28.01 -4.22
CA LEU A 421 17.19 26.82 -4.90
C LEU A 421 15.66 26.81 -4.97
N ALA A 422 14.98 27.12 -3.86
CA ALA A 422 13.53 27.10 -3.77
C ALA A 422 12.87 28.18 -4.63
N GLU A 423 13.31 29.43 -4.51
CA GLU A 423 12.64 30.60 -5.07
C GLU A 423 13.45 31.30 -6.17
N GLY A 424 14.78 31.25 -6.10
CA GLY A 424 15.67 31.97 -7.01
C GLY A 424 15.88 33.43 -6.60
N THR A 425 16.42 34.24 -7.51
CA THR A 425 16.84 35.62 -7.22
C THR A 425 15.66 36.60 -7.20
N ASN A 426 14.70 36.42 -8.12
CA ASN A 426 13.56 37.32 -8.32
C ASN A 426 12.25 36.52 -8.49
N PRO A 427 11.73 35.91 -7.40
CA PRO A 427 10.61 34.97 -7.48
C PRO A 427 9.24 35.59 -7.82
N GLY A 428 9.03 36.88 -7.54
CA GLY A 428 7.72 37.52 -7.66
C GLY A 428 6.70 37.02 -6.61
N GLY A 429 5.42 37.34 -6.78
CA GLY A 429 4.35 36.82 -5.92
C GLY A 429 4.42 37.25 -4.45
N GLY A 430 5.05 38.39 -4.15
CA GLY A 430 5.22 38.90 -2.77
C GLY A 430 6.44 38.35 -2.03
N LYS A 431 7.18 37.40 -2.61
CA LYS A 431 8.39 36.84 -1.99
C LYS A 431 9.59 37.79 -2.11
N PRO A 432 10.51 37.83 -1.13
CA PRO A 432 11.68 38.71 -1.15
C PRO A 432 12.58 38.52 -2.37
N THR A 433 13.39 39.53 -2.70
CA THR A 433 14.48 39.36 -3.67
C THR A 433 15.75 38.93 -2.93
N SER A 434 16.57 38.09 -3.56
CA SER A 434 17.76 37.51 -2.92
C SER A 434 19.02 37.76 -3.77
N PRO A 435 20.11 38.28 -3.18
CA PRO A 435 21.35 38.53 -3.91
C PRO A 435 22.09 37.22 -4.22
N THR A 436 23.11 37.26 -5.07
CA THR A 436 24.05 36.14 -5.24
C THR A 436 25.48 36.62 -5.10
N CYS A 437 26.36 35.78 -4.56
CA CYS A 437 27.76 36.11 -4.28
C CYS A 437 28.61 36.26 -5.55
N ASN A 438 28.12 35.73 -6.67
CA ASN A 438 28.77 35.75 -7.97
C ASN A 438 28.00 36.58 -9.02
N ASN A 439 27.01 37.38 -8.57
CA ASN A 439 26.16 38.23 -9.43
C ASN A 439 25.39 37.46 -10.52
N THR A 440 25.11 36.17 -10.33
CA THR A 440 24.25 35.39 -11.23
C THR A 440 22.78 35.52 -10.86
N THR A 441 21.89 35.28 -11.82
CA THR A 441 20.44 35.21 -11.60
C THR A 441 19.96 33.77 -11.66
N LEU A 442 19.12 33.37 -10.71
CA LEU A 442 18.60 32.03 -10.56
C LEU A 442 17.07 32.01 -10.66
N THR A 443 16.54 30.91 -11.19
CA THR A 443 15.12 30.57 -11.16
C THR A 443 14.89 29.40 -10.23
N GLY A 444 14.02 29.56 -9.23
CA GLY A 444 13.71 28.54 -8.24
C GLY A 444 13.11 27.25 -8.84
N VAL A 445 13.05 26.21 -8.00
CA VAL A 445 12.38 24.93 -8.29
C VAL A 445 11.07 24.74 -7.53
N GLY A 446 10.75 25.66 -6.61
CA GLY A 446 9.69 25.54 -5.62
C GLY A 446 10.15 24.84 -4.35
N ILE A 447 9.68 25.32 -3.20
CA ILE A 447 10.11 24.88 -1.86
C ILE A 447 10.01 23.37 -1.65
N GLN A 448 8.92 22.73 -2.09
CA GLN A 448 8.74 21.29 -1.92
C GLN A 448 9.81 20.47 -2.68
N LYS A 449 10.18 20.89 -3.90
CA LYS A 449 11.26 20.22 -4.66
C LYS A 449 12.63 20.49 -4.05
N ALA A 450 12.88 21.70 -3.56
CA ALA A 450 14.11 22.04 -2.84
C ALA A 450 14.24 21.20 -1.56
N GLY A 451 13.16 21.04 -0.79
CA GLY A 451 13.09 20.18 0.39
C GLY A 451 13.43 18.72 0.08
N LYS A 452 12.88 18.15 -1.01
CA LYS A 452 13.24 16.79 -1.47
C LYS A 452 14.72 16.65 -1.82
N VAL A 453 15.30 17.64 -2.51
CA VAL A 453 16.74 17.63 -2.82
C VAL A 453 17.57 17.65 -1.55
N PHE A 454 17.24 18.55 -0.62
CA PHE A 454 17.94 18.70 0.65
C PHE A 454 17.84 17.43 1.50
N TYR A 455 16.64 16.92 1.74
CA TYR A 455 16.42 15.70 2.52
C TYR A 455 17.04 14.45 1.87
N GLY A 456 16.94 14.30 0.55
CA GLY A 456 17.67 13.24 -0.15
C GLY A 456 19.19 13.36 -0.01
N GLY A 457 19.71 14.59 0.13
CA GLY A 457 21.11 14.84 0.51
C GLY A 457 21.40 14.43 1.95
N MET A 458 20.49 14.71 2.89
CA MET A 458 20.59 14.26 4.29
C MET A 458 20.67 12.73 4.40
N LEU A 459 19.93 12.00 3.56
CA LEU A 459 19.97 10.53 3.50
C LEU A 459 21.30 9.97 2.96
N LEU A 460 22.13 10.81 2.35
CA LEU A 460 23.46 10.45 1.83
C LEU A 460 24.60 10.93 2.73
N LYS A 461 24.29 11.48 3.91
CA LYS A 461 25.28 11.94 4.87
C LYS A 461 26.11 10.80 5.43
N THR A 462 27.31 11.18 5.86
CA THR A 462 28.25 10.34 6.62
C THR A 462 28.82 11.17 7.76
N SER A 463 29.44 10.55 8.77
CA SER A 463 30.15 11.30 9.81
C SER A 463 31.15 12.30 9.22
N GLY A 464 31.22 13.52 9.77
CA GLY A 464 32.12 14.57 9.28
C GLY A 464 31.61 15.29 8.03
N MET A 465 30.32 15.55 7.94
CA MET A 465 29.76 16.40 6.87
C MET A 465 30.34 17.81 6.92
N THR A 466 30.48 18.40 5.73
CA THR A 466 30.88 19.78 5.50
C THR A 466 29.99 20.41 4.42
N TYR A 467 29.96 21.73 4.29
CA TYR A 467 29.30 22.46 3.19
C TYR A 467 29.66 21.86 1.82
N LYS A 468 30.94 21.59 1.62
CA LYS A 468 31.48 20.95 0.41
C LYS A 468 30.91 19.55 0.18
N ARG A 469 30.76 18.75 1.24
CA ARG A 469 30.17 17.40 1.14
C ARG A 469 28.66 17.45 0.97
N TYR A 470 27.97 18.41 1.59
CA TYR A 470 26.54 18.66 1.36
C TYR A 470 26.25 19.08 -0.06
N ARG A 471 27.12 19.89 -0.67
CA ARG A 471 27.09 20.16 -2.11
C ARG A 471 27.10 18.87 -2.92
N THR A 472 28.09 18.02 -2.71
CA THR A 472 28.16 16.73 -3.41
C THR A 472 26.93 15.85 -3.17
N ALA A 473 26.46 15.75 -1.93
CA ALA A 473 25.31 14.90 -1.54
C ALA A 473 24.00 15.38 -2.17
N THR A 474 23.71 16.68 -2.09
CA THR A 474 22.51 17.28 -2.69
C THR A 474 22.55 17.27 -4.21
N LEU A 475 23.73 17.38 -4.84
CA LEU A 475 23.87 17.16 -6.28
C LEU A 475 23.59 15.71 -6.70
N LYS A 476 24.03 14.71 -5.91
CA LYS A 476 23.66 13.30 -6.13
C LYS A 476 22.15 13.11 -5.96
N SER A 477 21.56 13.68 -4.92
CA SER A 477 20.12 13.67 -4.66
C SER A 477 19.34 14.27 -5.84
N ALA A 478 19.69 15.48 -6.28
CA ALA A 478 19.06 16.16 -7.41
C ALA A 478 19.15 15.37 -8.72
N LYS A 479 20.30 14.73 -8.99
CA LYS A 479 20.48 13.86 -10.17
C LYS A 479 19.58 12.61 -10.10
N THR A 480 19.42 12.02 -8.91
CA THR A 480 18.56 10.84 -8.72
C THR A 480 17.07 11.20 -8.86
N LEU A 481 16.68 12.38 -8.36
CA LEU A 481 15.29 12.87 -8.40
C LEU A 481 14.86 13.36 -9.77
N ASP A 482 15.80 13.75 -10.65
CA ASP A 482 15.52 14.29 -11.97
C ASP A 482 16.55 13.80 -13.01
N PRO A 483 16.16 12.88 -13.91
CA PRO A 483 17.06 12.35 -14.94
C PRO A 483 17.38 13.37 -16.06
N THR A 484 16.66 14.50 -16.16
CA THR A 484 16.89 15.53 -17.20
C THR A 484 18.06 16.47 -16.89
N CYS A 485 18.64 16.34 -15.69
CA CYS A 485 19.63 17.25 -15.11
C CYS A 485 19.14 18.69 -14.87
N GLY A 486 17.85 19.02 -15.08
CA GLY A 486 17.32 20.36 -14.80
C GLY A 486 17.44 20.73 -13.32
N LEU A 487 16.98 19.86 -12.43
CA LEU A 487 17.10 19.98 -10.99
C LEU A 487 18.56 19.97 -10.56
N PHE A 488 19.37 19.06 -11.10
CA PHE A 488 20.81 19.02 -10.85
C PHE A 488 21.49 20.36 -11.18
N ASN A 489 21.20 20.93 -12.34
CA ASN A 489 21.81 22.18 -12.80
C ASN A 489 21.38 23.36 -11.93
N LYS A 490 20.10 23.43 -11.54
CA LYS A 490 19.60 24.47 -10.62
C LYS A 490 20.20 24.33 -9.23
N THR A 491 20.30 23.11 -8.69
CA THR A 491 21.00 22.83 -7.42
C THR A 491 22.48 23.23 -7.49
N LYS A 492 23.16 22.90 -8.59
CA LYS A 492 24.56 23.31 -8.84
C LYS A 492 24.71 24.82 -8.93
N ALA A 493 23.80 25.49 -9.62
CA ALA A 493 23.81 26.94 -9.79
C ALA A 493 23.58 27.66 -8.45
N ALA A 494 22.65 27.18 -7.62
CA ALA A 494 22.45 27.69 -6.26
C ALA A 494 23.70 27.54 -5.39
N TRP A 495 24.39 26.38 -5.41
CA TRP A 495 25.65 26.21 -4.67
C TRP A 495 26.76 27.13 -5.17
N ASN A 496 26.85 27.35 -6.48
CA ASN A 496 27.79 28.30 -7.07
C ASN A 496 27.47 29.74 -6.66
N ALA A 497 26.19 30.08 -6.57
CA ALA A 497 25.71 31.42 -6.22
C ALA A 497 26.03 31.81 -4.77
N ILE A 498 26.29 30.84 -3.89
CA ILE A 498 26.77 31.08 -2.52
C ILE A 498 28.27 30.79 -2.35
N SER A 499 29.04 30.70 -3.44
CA SER A 499 30.50 30.53 -3.43
C SER A 499 31.03 29.22 -2.81
N VAL A 500 30.22 28.15 -2.71
CA VAL A 500 30.76 26.83 -2.35
C VAL A 500 31.44 26.21 -3.57
N PRO A 501 32.77 25.95 -3.53
CA PRO A 501 33.51 25.50 -4.70
C PRO A 501 33.06 24.10 -5.15
N ALA A 502 33.20 23.81 -6.44
CA ALA A 502 33.00 22.47 -6.97
C ALA A 502 33.98 21.48 -6.32
N GLN A 503 33.50 20.26 -6.04
CA GLN A 503 34.32 19.20 -5.44
C GLN A 503 34.70 18.16 -6.48
N SER A 504 35.84 17.48 -6.29
CA SER A 504 36.24 16.35 -7.13
C SER A 504 35.23 15.19 -7.08
N GLY A 505 34.47 15.07 -5.99
CA GLY A 505 33.40 14.09 -5.81
C GLY A 505 32.02 14.51 -6.32
N ASP A 506 31.86 15.75 -6.82
CA ASP A 506 30.59 16.19 -7.39
C ASP A 506 30.24 15.31 -8.59
N PRO A 507 29.03 14.71 -8.65
CA PRO A 507 28.66 13.92 -9.81
C PRO A 507 28.54 14.83 -11.02
N THR A 508 28.94 14.35 -12.18
CA THR A 508 28.58 15.00 -13.44
C THR A 508 27.16 14.61 -13.81
N CYS A 509 26.37 15.59 -14.22
CA CYS A 509 25.11 15.37 -14.91
C CYS A 509 25.27 16.02 -16.27
N THR A 510 25.77 15.23 -17.21
CA THR A 510 25.53 15.53 -18.61
C THR A 510 24.06 15.24 -18.81
N ALA A 511 23.26 16.29 -18.91
CA ALA A 511 22.05 16.17 -19.71
C ALA A 511 22.52 15.54 -21.03
N GLY A 512 21.74 14.65 -21.64
CA GLY A 512 21.76 14.67 -23.11
C GLY A 512 21.61 16.14 -23.47
N SER A 513 22.64 16.71 -24.10
CA SER A 513 22.96 18.14 -24.22
C SER A 513 21.78 19.10 -24.09
N GLY A 514 22.01 20.28 -23.47
CA GLY A 514 21.10 21.41 -23.59
C GLY A 514 20.82 21.67 -25.06
N LEU A 515 19.63 21.29 -25.44
CA LEU A 515 19.12 21.19 -26.77
C LEU A 515 17.68 21.67 -26.61
N ASP A 516 17.24 22.60 -27.46
CA ASP A 516 15.83 23.01 -27.47
C ASP A 516 14.99 21.73 -27.40
N ASP A 517 14.03 21.68 -26.50
CA ASP A 517 13.34 20.44 -26.18
C ASP A 517 11.85 20.60 -26.45
N PHE A 518 11.25 19.53 -26.92
CA PHE A 518 9.85 19.51 -27.29
C PHE A 518 9.24 18.17 -26.91
N ALA A 519 7.98 18.18 -26.50
CA ALA A 519 7.20 16.96 -26.43
C ALA A 519 6.52 16.70 -27.77
N VAL A 520 6.47 15.43 -28.16
CA VAL A 520 5.55 14.92 -29.18
C VAL A 520 4.43 14.21 -28.44
N ALA A 521 3.18 14.56 -28.71
CA ALA A 521 2.03 13.90 -28.12
C ALA A 521 0.92 13.72 -29.15
N PHE A 522 -0.04 12.86 -28.82
CA PHE A 522 -1.27 12.71 -29.60
C PHE A 522 -2.44 13.22 -28.77
N THR A 523 -3.40 13.86 -29.42
CA THR A 523 -4.71 14.12 -28.82
C THR A 523 -5.49 12.81 -28.60
N SER A 524 -5.26 11.80 -29.45
CA SER A 524 -5.71 10.42 -29.25
C SER A 524 -4.56 9.45 -29.56
N PRO A 525 -4.00 8.73 -28.56
CA PRO A 525 -2.79 7.91 -28.73
C PRO A 525 -3.04 6.53 -29.37
N SER A 526 -4.22 6.32 -29.95
CA SER A 526 -4.59 5.07 -30.60
C SER A 526 -5.58 5.29 -31.73
N GLY A 527 -5.57 4.38 -32.71
CA GLY A 527 -6.57 4.37 -33.76
C GLY A 527 -6.63 3.06 -34.52
N ILE A 528 -7.72 2.90 -35.27
CA ILE A 528 -8.09 1.66 -35.93
C ILE A 528 -8.20 1.94 -37.43
N VAL A 529 -7.51 1.16 -38.27
CA VAL A 529 -7.54 1.30 -39.73
C VAL A 529 -7.80 -0.04 -40.40
N THR A 530 -8.65 -0.07 -41.42
CA THR A 530 -8.95 -1.29 -42.18
C THR A 530 -7.99 -1.45 -43.36
N PRO A 531 -7.61 -2.68 -43.76
CA PRO A 531 -6.75 -2.89 -44.92
C PRO A 531 -7.44 -2.35 -46.19
N GLY A 532 -6.77 -1.43 -46.88
CA GLY A 532 -7.31 -0.67 -48.00
C GLY A 532 -7.69 0.79 -47.66
N ASP A 533 -7.80 1.13 -46.37
CA ASP A 533 -8.20 2.45 -45.90
C ASP A 533 -7.03 3.23 -45.25
N SER A 534 -7.33 4.46 -44.82
CA SER A 534 -6.41 5.31 -44.05
C SER A 534 -7.07 5.94 -42.83
N ILE A 535 -6.31 6.12 -41.75
CA ILE A 535 -6.71 6.89 -40.57
C ILE A 535 -5.82 8.11 -40.41
N THR A 536 -6.39 9.20 -39.90
CA THR A 536 -5.63 10.41 -39.52
C THR A 536 -5.69 10.66 -38.02
N THR A 537 -4.60 11.18 -37.46
CA THR A 537 -4.54 11.65 -36.07
C THR A 537 -3.70 12.92 -35.96
N ALA A 538 -4.08 13.80 -35.04
CA ALA A 538 -3.31 15.01 -34.78
C ALA A 538 -2.13 14.68 -33.85
N VAL A 539 -0.95 15.12 -34.27
CA VAL A 539 0.31 15.04 -33.51
C VAL A 539 0.64 16.44 -33.05
N SER A 540 0.62 16.69 -31.74
CA SER A 540 1.04 17.97 -31.19
C SER A 540 2.53 17.96 -30.89
N THR A 541 3.20 19.04 -31.25
CA THR A 541 4.56 19.38 -30.80
C THR A 541 4.47 20.60 -29.89
N THR A 542 5.01 20.50 -28.68
CA THR A 542 5.00 21.60 -27.70
C THR A 542 6.39 21.79 -27.13
N VAL A 543 6.87 23.03 -27.06
CA VAL A 543 8.17 23.36 -26.46
C VAL A 543 8.15 23.02 -24.96
N THR A 544 9.05 22.13 -24.55
CA THR A 544 9.20 21.70 -23.15
C THR A 544 10.43 22.31 -22.48
N ALA A 545 11.42 22.78 -23.26
CA ALA A 545 12.54 23.58 -22.79
C ALA A 545 13.16 24.41 -23.95
N GLY A 546 13.76 25.57 -23.63
CA GLY A 546 14.30 26.50 -24.62
C GLY A 546 13.39 27.70 -24.90
N ALA A 547 13.87 28.70 -25.63
CA ALA A 547 13.15 29.97 -25.88
C ALA A 547 12.62 30.11 -27.32
N ALA A 548 13.06 29.26 -28.25
CA ALA A 548 12.65 29.29 -29.66
C ALA A 548 11.85 28.03 -30.03
N ALA A 549 10.77 28.19 -30.80
CA ALA A 549 10.12 27.06 -31.46
C ALA A 549 11.04 26.59 -32.59
N GLN A 550 11.31 25.29 -32.63
CA GLN A 550 12.29 24.68 -33.53
C GLN A 550 11.59 23.79 -34.56
N ASP A 551 12.10 23.71 -35.79
CA ASP A 551 11.54 22.83 -36.82
C ASP A 551 11.70 21.35 -36.42
N VAL A 552 10.61 20.72 -35.99
CA VAL A 552 10.58 19.29 -35.64
C VAL A 552 10.18 18.48 -36.87
N THR A 553 11.13 17.74 -37.45
CA THR A 553 10.83 16.80 -38.54
C THR A 553 10.19 15.54 -37.96
N LEU A 554 9.04 15.13 -38.50
CA LEU A 554 8.29 13.98 -38.00
C LEU A 554 8.51 12.76 -38.90
N SER A 555 8.77 11.62 -38.28
CA SER A 555 8.93 10.33 -38.95
C SER A 555 8.28 9.23 -38.14
N THR A 556 8.03 8.08 -38.77
CA THR A 556 7.49 6.91 -38.07
C THR A 556 8.41 5.71 -38.21
N THR A 557 8.45 4.89 -37.16
CA THR A 557 9.08 3.57 -37.16
C THR A 557 8.14 2.56 -36.49
N GLY A 558 8.36 1.27 -36.73
CA GLY A 558 7.47 0.22 -36.21
C GLY A 558 6.16 0.08 -36.97
N LEU A 559 6.07 0.65 -38.19
CA LEU A 559 4.95 0.36 -39.09
C LEU A 559 4.97 -1.12 -39.50
N PRO A 560 3.83 -1.82 -39.47
CA PRO A 560 3.74 -3.18 -39.99
C PRO A 560 3.93 -3.20 -41.52
N PRO A 561 4.33 -4.37 -42.10
CA PRO A 561 4.44 -4.53 -43.54
C PRO A 561 3.18 -4.07 -44.27
N GLY A 562 3.31 -3.29 -45.34
CA GLY A 562 2.16 -2.83 -46.12
C GLY A 562 1.35 -1.68 -45.49
N VAL A 563 1.81 -1.06 -44.40
CA VAL A 563 1.29 0.25 -43.92
C VAL A 563 2.31 1.34 -44.22
N THR A 564 1.84 2.47 -44.75
CA THR A 564 2.64 3.67 -45.02
C THR A 564 2.16 4.84 -44.17
N SER A 565 3.06 5.75 -43.80
CA SER A 565 2.72 6.99 -43.09
C SER A 565 3.08 8.23 -43.89
N THR A 566 2.24 9.26 -43.82
CA THR A 566 2.55 10.62 -44.30
C THR A 566 2.18 11.67 -43.25
N PHE A 567 2.97 12.74 -43.17
CA PHE A 567 2.73 13.88 -42.28
C PHE A 567 2.44 15.14 -43.09
N THR A 568 1.43 15.91 -42.68
CA THR A 568 1.06 17.18 -43.32
C THR A 568 0.82 18.25 -42.25
N PRO A 569 1.73 19.23 -42.07
CA PRO A 569 3.06 19.35 -42.69
C PRO A 569 4.07 18.31 -42.16
N GLY A 570 5.12 17.99 -42.93
CA GLY A 570 6.16 17.01 -42.55
C GLY A 570 7.10 17.45 -41.42
N SER A 571 7.14 18.76 -41.14
CA SER A 571 7.78 19.36 -39.97
C SER A 571 6.85 20.39 -39.32
N ALA A 572 6.96 20.60 -38.01
CA ALA A 572 6.16 21.60 -37.28
C ALA A 572 6.92 22.19 -36.08
N GLU A 573 6.84 23.52 -35.90
CA GLU A 573 7.54 24.24 -34.83
C GLU A 573 6.79 24.18 -33.49
N ALA A 574 5.59 24.79 -33.42
CA ALA A 574 4.62 24.66 -32.32
C ALA A 574 3.20 24.88 -32.89
N GLY A 575 2.34 23.85 -32.84
CA GLY A 575 1.00 23.90 -33.44
C GLY A 575 0.49 22.58 -34.02
N GLY A 576 1.38 21.59 -34.17
CA GLY A 576 1.06 20.21 -34.53
C GLY A 576 1.04 19.90 -36.03
N SER A 577 1.00 18.61 -36.34
CA SER A 577 0.95 18.03 -37.69
C SER A 577 -0.13 16.95 -37.74
N THR A 578 -0.65 16.63 -38.93
CA THR A 578 -1.56 15.50 -39.10
C THR A 578 -0.79 14.29 -39.62
N LEU A 579 -0.79 13.20 -38.86
CA LEU A 579 -0.28 11.89 -39.28
C LEU A 579 -1.41 11.14 -39.99
N THR A 580 -1.18 10.76 -41.25
CA THR A 580 -2.02 9.82 -42.00
C THR A 580 -1.33 8.47 -42.09
N LEU A 581 -2.02 7.41 -41.66
CA LEU A 581 -1.56 6.03 -41.76
C LEU A 581 -2.46 5.28 -42.75
N SER A 582 -1.90 4.88 -43.89
CA SER A 582 -2.60 4.17 -44.96
C SER A 582 -2.20 2.69 -44.96
N ALA A 583 -3.17 1.81 -44.79
CA ALA A 583 -2.96 0.36 -44.82
C ALA A 583 -3.27 -0.16 -46.22
N SER A 584 -2.31 -0.84 -46.86
CA SER A 584 -2.59 -1.57 -48.10
C SER A 584 -3.57 -2.72 -47.83
N PRO A 585 -4.26 -3.25 -48.86
CA PRO A 585 -5.12 -4.41 -48.70
C PRO A 585 -4.42 -5.67 -48.15
N ALA A 586 -3.08 -5.72 -48.21
CA ALA A 586 -2.26 -6.83 -47.70
C ALA A 586 -1.63 -6.54 -46.32
N ALA A 587 -1.94 -5.40 -45.68
CA ALA A 587 -1.40 -5.03 -44.38
C ALA A 587 -1.79 -6.07 -43.31
N PRO A 588 -0.84 -6.68 -42.58
CA PRO A 588 -1.14 -7.69 -41.58
C PRO A 588 -1.97 -7.14 -40.42
N ALA A 589 -3.01 -7.89 -40.06
CA ALA A 589 -3.83 -7.66 -38.88
C ALA A 589 -2.99 -7.57 -37.60
N GLY A 590 -3.30 -6.63 -36.72
CA GLY A 590 -2.68 -6.59 -35.41
C GLY A 590 -2.62 -5.22 -34.81
N THR A 591 -2.25 -5.19 -33.53
CA THR A 591 -1.98 -3.96 -32.81
C THR A 591 -0.48 -3.75 -32.81
N TYR A 592 -0.06 -2.70 -33.50
CA TYR A 592 1.32 -2.35 -33.71
C TYR A 592 1.63 -1.08 -32.93
N PRO A 593 2.65 -1.11 -32.06
CA PRO A 593 3.17 0.11 -31.47
C PRO A 593 3.93 0.88 -32.56
N VAL A 594 3.28 1.86 -33.16
CA VAL A 594 3.91 2.78 -34.09
C VAL A 594 4.60 3.85 -33.27
N THR A 595 5.90 3.99 -33.45
CA THR A 595 6.69 5.01 -32.77
C THR A 595 6.81 6.21 -33.70
N VAL A 596 6.12 7.29 -33.36
CA VAL A 596 6.32 8.58 -34.03
C VAL A 596 7.51 9.25 -33.38
N THR A 597 8.49 9.58 -34.19
CA THR A 597 9.72 10.25 -33.78
C THR A 597 9.68 11.66 -34.33
N GLY A 598 9.61 12.65 -33.44
CA GLY A 598 9.95 14.02 -33.80
C GLY A 598 11.44 14.20 -33.58
N SER A 599 12.13 14.73 -34.58
CA SER A 599 13.53 15.10 -34.49
C SER A 599 13.66 16.59 -34.76
N GLY A 600 13.95 17.35 -33.71
CA GLY A 600 14.48 18.71 -33.83
C GLY A 600 15.99 18.67 -34.08
N PRO A 601 16.63 19.82 -34.33
CA PRO A 601 18.09 19.93 -34.46
C PRO A 601 18.84 19.48 -33.20
N THR A 602 18.12 19.41 -32.09
CA THR A 602 18.68 19.33 -30.76
C THR A 602 18.09 18.14 -29.99
N ALA A 603 16.79 17.85 -30.07
CA ALA A 603 16.24 16.68 -29.37
C ALA A 603 15.49 15.74 -30.33
N THR A 604 15.47 14.45 -29.97
CA THR A 604 14.63 13.46 -30.63
C THR A 604 13.71 12.85 -29.60
N HIS A 605 12.41 13.06 -29.77
CA HIS A 605 11.39 12.54 -28.86
C HIS A 605 10.45 11.60 -29.57
N THR A 606 10.04 10.58 -28.85
CA THR A 606 9.15 9.56 -29.38
C THR A 606 7.84 9.56 -28.65
N ALA A 607 6.74 9.53 -29.40
CA ALA A 607 5.43 9.22 -28.89
C ALA A 607 4.98 7.88 -29.46
N ARG A 608 4.38 7.03 -28.61
CA ARG A 608 3.81 5.77 -29.06
C ARG A 608 2.37 5.98 -29.48
N TYR A 609 2.08 5.63 -30.73
CA TYR A 609 0.75 5.50 -31.25
C TYR A 609 0.40 4.03 -31.39
N THR A 610 -0.72 3.63 -30.80
CA THR A 610 -1.20 2.26 -30.92
C THR A 610 -2.05 2.14 -32.18
N LEU A 611 -1.44 1.71 -33.29
CA LEU A 611 -2.16 1.45 -34.54
C LEU A 611 -2.72 0.04 -34.52
N THR A 612 -4.03 -0.09 -34.56
CA THR A 612 -4.68 -1.37 -34.83
C THR A 612 -5.03 -1.42 -36.30
N VAL A 613 -4.24 -2.17 -37.08
CA VAL A 613 -4.68 -2.59 -38.41
C VAL A 613 -5.72 -3.67 -38.17
N THR A 614 -6.97 -3.38 -38.50
CA THR A 614 -8.01 -4.41 -38.41
C THR A 614 -7.58 -5.52 -39.33
N GLY A 615 -7.43 -6.70 -38.76
CA GLY A 615 -7.52 -7.87 -39.60
C GLY A 615 -8.97 -8.11 -39.94
N PRO A 616 -9.22 -8.98 -40.93
CA PRO A 616 -10.20 -10.02 -40.69
C PRO A 616 -9.75 -10.89 -39.48
N GLY A 617 -9.84 -10.35 -38.25
CA GLY A 617 -9.39 -10.92 -36.98
C GLY A 617 -7.87 -11.03 -36.84
N ASN A 618 -7.29 -10.68 -35.69
CA ASN A 618 -5.93 -11.15 -35.36
C ASN A 618 -6.04 -12.56 -34.74
N ARG A 619 -5.52 -13.54 -35.47
CA ARG A 619 -5.81 -14.99 -35.36
C ARG A 619 -4.65 -15.76 -34.73
N SER A 620 -4.07 -15.32 -33.61
CA SER A 620 -3.18 -16.23 -32.87
C SER A 620 -4.01 -17.29 -32.14
N LEU A 621 -4.26 -18.39 -32.83
CA LEU A 621 -4.87 -19.61 -32.26
C LEU A 621 -3.89 -20.39 -31.37
N VAL A 622 -2.64 -19.95 -31.28
CA VAL A 622 -1.59 -20.60 -30.49
C VAL A 622 -1.64 -20.05 -29.06
N PRO A 623 -1.81 -20.91 -28.05
CA PRO A 623 -1.72 -20.51 -26.65
C PRO A 623 -0.33 -19.94 -26.31
N PRO A 624 -0.24 -18.84 -25.54
CA PRO A 624 1.04 -18.26 -25.14
C PRO A 624 1.74 -19.13 -24.08
N ASP A 625 3.08 -19.07 -24.08
CA ASP A 625 3.94 -19.54 -22.98
C ASP A 625 3.95 -18.48 -21.87
N ILE A 626 3.62 -18.87 -20.64
CA ILE A 626 3.49 -17.97 -19.50
C ILE A 626 4.82 -17.88 -18.75
N ASN A 627 5.39 -16.68 -18.69
CA ASN A 627 6.63 -16.48 -17.94
C ASN A 627 6.42 -16.70 -16.43
N VAL A 628 6.91 -17.84 -15.92
CA VAL A 628 6.80 -18.20 -14.50
C VAL A 628 7.40 -17.17 -13.54
N ALA A 629 8.37 -16.36 -13.97
CA ALA A 629 8.91 -15.29 -13.14
C ALA A 629 7.86 -14.23 -12.80
N ASN A 630 6.92 -13.96 -13.72
CA ASN A 630 5.80 -13.05 -13.45
C ASN A 630 4.82 -13.66 -12.43
N VAL A 631 4.53 -14.95 -12.56
CA VAL A 631 3.70 -15.69 -11.59
C VAL A 631 4.35 -15.67 -10.21
N GLN A 632 5.67 -15.91 -10.12
CA GLN A 632 6.43 -15.83 -8.87
C GLN A 632 6.46 -14.41 -8.29
N ALA A 633 6.49 -13.36 -9.12
CA ALA A 633 6.39 -11.99 -8.65
C ALA A 633 5.03 -11.71 -8.00
N HIS A 634 3.93 -12.24 -8.56
CA HIS A 634 2.61 -12.17 -7.93
C HIS A 634 2.57 -12.93 -6.60
N LEU A 635 3.18 -14.12 -6.52
CA LEU A 635 3.30 -14.88 -5.27
C LEU A 635 4.09 -14.12 -4.19
N ALA A 636 5.21 -13.50 -4.57
CA ALA A 636 6.01 -12.67 -3.65
C ALA A 636 5.21 -11.48 -3.12
N GLN A 637 4.36 -10.87 -3.96
CA GLN A 637 3.48 -9.79 -3.52
C GLN A 637 2.40 -10.28 -2.56
N LEU A 638 1.75 -11.43 -2.84
CA LEU A 638 0.79 -12.01 -1.91
C LEU A 638 1.45 -12.37 -0.57
N ASN A 639 2.66 -12.93 -0.57
CA ASN A 639 3.41 -13.18 0.66
C ASN A 639 3.76 -11.90 1.42
N THR A 640 4.11 -10.83 0.72
CA THR A 640 4.35 -9.51 1.33
C THR A 640 3.09 -8.98 2.00
N ILE A 641 1.95 -9.07 1.31
CA ILE A 641 0.65 -8.69 1.86
C ILE A 641 0.33 -9.50 3.11
N ALA A 642 0.53 -10.83 3.09
CA ALA A 642 0.32 -11.66 4.27
C ALA A 642 1.20 -11.20 5.44
N ASN A 643 2.50 -11.00 5.22
CA ASN A 643 3.44 -10.56 6.25
C ASN A 643 3.07 -9.21 6.87
N GLN A 644 2.58 -8.27 6.06
CA GLN A 644 2.14 -6.96 6.52
C GLN A 644 0.82 -6.99 7.30
N ASN A 645 0.08 -8.10 7.24
CA ASN A 645 -1.28 -8.21 7.78
C ASN A 645 -1.45 -9.49 8.63
N GLY A 646 -0.61 -9.67 9.64
CA GLY A 646 -0.77 -10.77 10.61
C GLY A 646 -0.29 -12.15 10.14
N GLY A 647 0.47 -12.18 9.04
CA GLY A 647 1.06 -13.39 8.47
C GLY A 647 0.07 -14.26 7.67
N ASN A 648 -1.09 -13.73 7.31
CA ASN A 648 -2.14 -14.47 6.57
C ASN A 648 -2.98 -13.55 5.69
N ARG A 649 -3.82 -14.15 4.83
CA ARG A 649 -4.75 -13.47 3.92
C ARG A 649 -6.14 -14.10 4.02
N ARG A 650 -6.53 -14.56 5.21
CA ARG A 650 -7.83 -15.22 5.44
C ARG A 650 -8.99 -14.30 5.10
N ALA A 651 -10.07 -14.85 4.55
CA ALA A 651 -11.29 -14.10 4.27
C ALA A 651 -11.69 -13.20 5.44
N GLY A 652 -12.06 -11.95 5.09
CA GLY A 652 -12.41 -10.88 6.03
C GLY A 652 -11.24 -10.21 6.75
N SER A 653 -10.01 -10.69 6.62
CA SER A 653 -8.82 -10.01 7.18
C SER A 653 -8.37 -8.83 6.32
N ALA A 654 -7.55 -7.94 6.91
CA ALA A 654 -6.86 -6.88 6.17
C ALA A 654 -5.96 -7.43 5.05
N GLY A 655 -5.32 -8.60 5.27
CA GLY A 655 -4.50 -9.27 4.26
C GLY A 655 -5.31 -9.73 3.04
N TYR A 656 -6.55 -10.20 3.25
CA TYR A 656 -7.46 -10.52 2.16
C TYR A 656 -7.88 -9.27 1.38
N THR A 657 -8.31 -8.22 2.08
CA THR A 657 -8.71 -6.94 1.47
C THR A 657 -7.59 -6.35 0.61
N ALA A 658 -6.35 -6.36 1.11
CA ALA A 658 -5.19 -5.92 0.35
C ALA A 658 -4.89 -6.82 -0.87
N SER A 659 -5.14 -8.14 -0.76
CA SER A 659 -5.01 -9.08 -1.88
C SER A 659 -6.02 -8.78 -2.99
N VAL A 660 -7.29 -8.54 -2.63
CA VAL A 660 -8.34 -8.15 -3.59
C VAL A 660 -7.96 -6.85 -4.31
N ALA A 661 -7.51 -5.84 -3.56
CA ALA A 661 -7.09 -4.56 -4.12
C ALA A 661 -5.92 -4.72 -5.11
N TYR A 662 -4.95 -5.58 -4.79
CA TYR A 662 -3.81 -5.86 -5.67
C TYR A 662 -4.24 -6.50 -7.00
N VAL A 663 -5.03 -7.58 -6.93
CA VAL A 663 -5.50 -8.30 -8.13
C VAL A 663 -6.39 -7.39 -8.98
N LYS A 664 -7.32 -6.67 -8.34
CA LYS A 664 -8.19 -5.68 -8.99
C LYS A 664 -7.40 -4.62 -9.76
N GLY A 665 -6.40 -4.01 -9.12
CA GLY A 665 -5.61 -2.94 -9.73
C GLY A 665 -4.87 -3.42 -10.99
N LYS A 666 -4.33 -4.65 -10.97
CA LYS A 666 -3.67 -5.26 -12.13
C LYS A 666 -4.63 -5.51 -13.30
N LEU A 667 -5.82 -6.04 -13.00
CA LEU A 667 -6.83 -6.34 -14.02
C LEU A 667 -7.44 -5.07 -14.63
N GLN A 668 -7.74 -4.06 -13.81
CA GLN A 668 -8.24 -2.77 -14.29
C GLN A 668 -7.22 -2.08 -15.20
N ALA A 669 -5.93 -2.08 -14.80
CA ALA A 669 -4.86 -1.54 -15.63
C ALA A 669 -4.68 -2.29 -16.96
N ALA A 670 -5.09 -3.57 -17.03
CA ALA A 670 -5.05 -4.38 -18.24
C ALA A 670 -6.32 -4.24 -19.10
N GLY A 671 -7.34 -3.48 -18.67
CA GLY A 671 -8.56 -3.21 -19.44
C GLY A 671 -9.72 -4.17 -19.17
N PHE A 672 -9.67 -4.96 -18.09
CA PHE A 672 -10.82 -5.78 -17.68
C PHE A 672 -11.95 -4.93 -17.07
N THR A 673 -13.18 -5.37 -17.29
CA THR A 673 -14.33 -4.91 -16.48
C THR A 673 -14.32 -5.71 -15.17
N VAL A 674 -13.97 -5.05 -14.06
CA VAL A 674 -13.81 -5.71 -12.76
C VAL A 674 -14.93 -5.31 -11.82
N SER A 675 -15.54 -6.30 -11.15
CA SER A 675 -16.57 -6.12 -10.13
C SER A 675 -16.20 -6.84 -8.85
N GLU A 676 -16.46 -6.20 -7.72
CA GLU A 676 -16.35 -6.80 -6.40
C GLU A 676 -17.76 -7.18 -5.94
N GLN A 677 -17.97 -8.47 -5.67
CA GLN A 677 -19.22 -8.97 -5.12
C GLN A 677 -19.01 -9.26 -3.63
N VAL A 678 -19.62 -8.44 -2.78
CA VAL A 678 -19.60 -8.63 -1.33
C VAL A 678 -20.37 -9.90 -0.97
N CYS A 679 -19.69 -10.91 -0.43
CA CYS A 679 -20.33 -12.12 0.07
C CYS A 679 -20.99 -11.85 1.41
N THR A 680 -22.29 -11.55 1.39
CA THR A 680 -23.05 -11.16 2.58
C THR A 680 -23.43 -12.34 3.47
N SER A 681 -23.46 -13.56 2.93
CA SER A 681 -23.72 -14.79 3.69
C SER A 681 -22.45 -15.54 4.11
N CYS A 682 -21.26 -15.06 3.71
CA CYS A 682 -20.01 -15.64 4.16
C CYS A 682 -19.86 -15.38 5.67
N ARG A 683 -19.33 -16.37 6.39
CA ARG A 683 -18.87 -16.28 7.77
C ARG A 683 -18.06 -15.01 7.94
N TYR A 684 -17.04 -14.83 7.11
CA TYR A 684 -16.28 -13.57 7.05
C TYR A 684 -16.73 -12.76 5.85
N ARG A 685 -17.46 -11.66 6.10
CA ARG A 685 -17.91 -10.76 5.04
C ARG A 685 -16.71 -10.23 4.27
N SER A 686 -16.63 -10.60 3.00
CA SER A 686 -15.47 -10.34 2.14
C SER A 686 -15.88 -10.39 0.67
N ASN A 687 -15.05 -9.83 -0.21
CA ASN A 687 -15.41 -9.65 -1.61
C ASN A 687 -14.87 -10.79 -2.47
N ASN A 688 -15.76 -11.42 -3.25
CA ASN A 688 -15.35 -12.10 -4.47
C ASN A 688 -14.91 -11.03 -5.49
N LEU A 689 -13.92 -11.34 -6.32
CA LEU A 689 -13.51 -10.47 -7.42
C LEU A 689 -13.83 -11.16 -8.75
N ILE A 690 -14.63 -10.51 -9.60
CA ILE A 690 -15.03 -11.03 -10.90
C ILE A 690 -14.50 -10.08 -11.97
N ALA A 691 -13.79 -10.61 -12.97
CA ALA A 691 -13.21 -9.83 -14.05
C ALA A 691 -13.60 -10.40 -15.42
N ASP A 692 -14.23 -9.57 -16.23
CA ASP A 692 -14.67 -9.89 -17.58
C ASP A 692 -13.74 -9.23 -18.60
N TRP A 693 -13.20 -10.03 -19.52
CA TRP A 693 -12.46 -9.50 -20.67
C TRP A 693 -13.45 -8.92 -21.69
N PRO A 694 -13.22 -7.70 -22.23
CA PRO A 694 -14.09 -7.15 -23.26
C PRO A 694 -14.15 -8.03 -24.51
N GLY A 695 -15.35 -8.43 -24.92
CA GLY A 695 -15.60 -9.18 -26.15
C GLY A 695 -16.10 -10.62 -25.94
N GLY A 696 -16.45 -11.27 -27.04
CA GLY A 696 -17.11 -12.57 -27.03
C GLY A 696 -18.62 -12.48 -26.68
N PRO A 697 -19.41 -13.50 -27.03
CA PRO A 697 -20.85 -13.50 -26.79
C PRO A 697 -21.18 -13.75 -25.30
N ALA A 698 -21.87 -12.81 -24.66
CA ALA A 698 -22.20 -12.87 -23.23
C ALA A 698 -23.11 -14.05 -22.82
N ASN A 699 -23.79 -14.70 -23.78
CA ASN A 699 -24.59 -15.91 -23.58
C ASN A 699 -23.77 -17.23 -23.67
N GLN A 700 -22.45 -17.12 -23.86
CA GLN A 700 -21.50 -18.25 -23.81
C GLN A 700 -20.25 -17.82 -23.04
N VAL A 701 -20.27 -18.02 -21.73
CA VAL A 701 -19.17 -17.70 -20.82
C VAL A 701 -18.33 -18.94 -20.55
N VAL A 702 -17.02 -18.83 -20.65
CA VAL A 702 -16.07 -19.78 -20.05
C VAL A 702 -15.40 -19.09 -18.88
N MET A 703 -15.51 -19.70 -17.71
CA MET A 703 -15.06 -19.09 -16.46
C MET A 703 -13.87 -19.84 -15.87
N PHE A 704 -12.89 -19.10 -15.37
CA PHE A 704 -11.70 -19.62 -14.72
C PHE A 704 -11.60 -19.02 -13.32
N GLY A 705 -11.30 -19.81 -12.30
CA GLY A 705 -11.29 -19.33 -10.92
C GLY A 705 -10.32 -20.03 -9.99
N ALA A 706 -10.06 -19.36 -8.88
CA ALA A 706 -9.23 -19.80 -7.76
C ALA A 706 -9.75 -19.07 -6.51
N HIS A 707 -9.57 -19.62 -5.31
CA HIS A 707 -9.81 -18.80 -4.12
C HIS A 707 -8.59 -17.93 -3.83
N LEU A 708 -8.84 -16.75 -3.28
CA LEU A 708 -7.81 -15.77 -2.98
C LEU A 708 -7.41 -15.76 -1.51
N ASP A 709 -8.25 -16.29 -0.63
CA ASP A 709 -7.93 -16.35 0.79
C ASP A 709 -6.89 -17.42 1.14
N SER A 710 -6.35 -17.33 2.34
CA SER A 710 -5.57 -18.38 3.00
C SER A 710 -6.27 -18.81 4.28
N VAL A 711 -5.79 -19.86 4.95
CA VAL A 711 -6.09 -20.06 6.37
C VAL A 711 -5.47 -18.97 7.25
N SER A 712 -5.96 -18.82 8.49
CA SER A 712 -5.35 -17.93 9.50
C SER A 712 -3.98 -18.44 9.99
N ALA A 713 -3.68 -19.72 9.81
CA ALA A 713 -2.45 -20.34 10.29
C ALA A 713 -1.20 -19.96 9.48
N GLY A 714 -1.33 -19.42 8.26
CA GLY A 714 -0.20 -19.12 7.41
C GLY A 714 -0.51 -18.25 6.20
N PRO A 715 0.51 -17.89 5.41
CA PRO A 715 0.37 -16.95 4.29
C PRO A 715 -0.36 -17.54 3.07
N GLY A 716 -0.46 -18.87 2.99
CA GLY A 716 -1.21 -19.58 1.96
C GLY A 716 -0.67 -19.35 0.55
N ILE A 717 0.64 -19.52 0.35
CA ILE A 717 1.28 -19.20 -0.93
C ILE A 717 1.11 -20.31 -1.96
N ASN A 718 1.17 -21.58 -1.57
CA ASN A 718 0.68 -22.64 -2.45
C ASN A 718 -0.85 -22.71 -2.37
N ASP A 719 -1.43 -22.55 -1.19
CA ASP A 719 -2.87 -22.67 -0.92
C ASP A 719 -3.52 -21.37 -0.38
N ASN A 720 -4.07 -20.50 -1.22
CA ASN A 720 -4.10 -20.58 -2.68
C ASN A 720 -3.55 -19.33 -3.36
N GLY A 721 -2.31 -18.97 -2.99
CA GLY A 721 -1.53 -18.02 -3.77
C GLY A 721 -1.19 -18.53 -5.17
N SER A 722 -0.89 -19.83 -5.32
CA SER A 722 -0.38 -20.42 -6.56
C SER A 722 -1.41 -20.43 -7.69
N GLY A 723 -2.64 -20.87 -7.41
CA GLY A 723 -3.76 -20.82 -8.36
C GLY A 723 -4.14 -19.38 -8.66
N SER A 724 -4.29 -18.54 -7.64
CA SER A 724 -4.62 -17.12 -7.79
C SER A 724 -3.62 -16.33 -8.64
N ALA A 725 -2.32 -16.51 -8.40
CA ALA A 725 -1.25 -15.85 -9.16
C ALA A 725 -1.17 -16.36 -10.60
N THR A 726 -1.34 -17.67 -10.80
CA THR A 726 -1.39 -18.29 -12.12
C THR A 726 -2.56 -17.74 -12.94
N LEU A 727 -3.73 -17.62 -12.32
CA LEU A 727 -4.94 -17.08 -12.94
C LEU A 727 -4.76 -15.61 -13.34
N LEU A 728 -4.13 -14.81 -12.46
CA LEU A 728 -3.88 -13.40 -12.71
C LEU A 728 -2.95 -13.20 -13.92
N GLU A 729 -1.80 -13.89 -13.96
CA GLU A 729 -0.88 -13.73 -15.09
C GLU A 729 -1.48 -14.21 -16.41
N ASN A 730 -2.32 -15.25 -16.38
CA ASN A 730 -3.08 -15.70 -17.55
C ASN A 730 -4.10 -14.65 -18.04
N ALA A 731 -4.81 -13.98 -17.13
CA ALA A 731 -5.69 -12.87 -17.48
C ALA A 731 -4.91 -11.71 -18.12
N LEU A 732 -3.74 -11.37 -17.57
CA LEU A 732 -2.86 -10.35 -18.13
C LEU A 732 -2.29 -10.77 -19.51
N ALA A 733 -1.98 -12.05 -19.71
CA ALA A 733 -1.56 -12.58 -21.00
C ALA A 733 -2.67 -12.54 -22.05
N LEU A 734 -3.91 -12.87 -21.68
CA LEU A 734 -5.08 -12.73 -22.55
C LEU A 734 -5.26 -11.27 -23.00
N ALA A 735 -5.15 -10.32 -22.08
CA ALA A 735 -5.26 -8.90 -22.40
C ALA A 735 -4.16 -8.43 -23.36
N ARG A 736 -2.91 -8.87 -23.13
CA ARG A 736 -1.78 -8.55 -24.03
C ARG A 736 -1.95 -9.15 -25.43
N ALA A 737 -2.54 -10.34 -25.53
CA ALA A 737 -2.76 -11.02 -26.80
C ALA A 737 -4.00 -10.52 -27.56
N ASN A 738 -5.01 -10.04 -26.84
CA ASN A 738 -6.30 -9.54 -27.34
C ASN A 738 -6.89 -10.37 -28.51
N PRO A 739 -7.09 -11.70 -28.33
CA PRO A 739 -7.55 -12.57 -29.40
C PRO A 739 -9.05 -12.39 -29.70
N THR A 740 -9.49 -12.82 -30.89
CA THR A 740 -10.93 -12.94 -31.17
C THR A 740 -11.55 -14.03 -30.31
N LEU A 741 -12.53 -13.63 -29.50
CA LEU A 741 -13.23 -14.53 -28.59
C LEU A 741 -14.49 -15.14 -29.23
N THR A 742 -14.51 -16.46 -29.32
CA THR A 742 -15.71 -17.25 -29.68
C THR A 742 -16.65 -17.43 -28.49
N LYS A 743 -16.14 -17.25 -27.26
CA LYS A 743 -16.88 -17.26 -26.00
C LYS A 743 -16.36 -16.16 -25.09
N HIS A 744 -17.24 -15.57 -24.29
CA HIS A 744 -16.83 -14.59 -23.29
C HIS A 744 -15.95 -15.25 -22.21
N VAL A 745 -14.82 -14.63 -21.86
CA VAL A 745 -13.90 -15.14 -20.84
C VAL A 745 -14.07 -14.35 -19.55
N ARG A 746 -14.36 -15.07 -18.48
CA ARG A 746 -14.54 -14.53 -17.13
C ARG A 746 -13.53 -15.14 -16.16
N PHE A 747 -12.96 -14.32 -15.31
CA PHE A 747 -12.11 -14.73 -14.20
C PHE A 747 -12.80 -14.49 -12.86
N GLY A 748 -12.59 -15.38 -11.89
CA GLY A 748 -13.15 -15.27 -10.54
C GLY A 748 -12.10 -15.55 -9.46
N TRP A 749 -12.04 -14.69 -8.46
CA TRP A 749 -11.31 -14.93 -7.21
C TRP A 749 -12.30 -15.00 -6.06
N TRP A 750 -12.33 -16.15 -5.38
CA TRP A 750 -13.33 -16.44 -4.36
C TRP A 750 -12.83 -16.14 -2.95
N ALA A 751 -13.76 -15.69 -2.11
CA ALA A 751 -13.52 -15.51 -0.69
C ALA A 751 -14.03 -16.71 0.11
N GLY A 752 -13.34 -17.08 1.19
CA GLY A 752 -13.86 -17.99 2.20
C GLY A 752 -14.04 -19.42 1.70
N GLU A 753 -13.22 -19.83 0.73
CA GLU A 753 -13.12 -21.23 0.32
C GLU A 753 -12.76 -22.10 1.53
N GLU A 754 -11.78 -21.60 2.29
CA GLU A 754 -11.17 -22.18 3.48
C GLU A 754 -12.15 -22.35 4.64
N GLN A 755 -13.36 -21.78 4.52
CA GLN A 755 -14.46 -21.90 5.47
C GLN A 755 -15.67 -22.65 4.89
N GLY A 756 -15.47 -23.38 3.79
CA GLY A 756 -16.48 -24.22 3.15
C GLY A 756 -17.07 -23.64 1.86
N LEU A 757 -16.23 -23.12 0.95
CA LEU A 757 -16.62 -22.69 -0.39
C LEU A 757 -17.58 -21.48 -0.42
N GLN A 758 -17.56 -20.64 0.61
CA GLN A 758 -18.65 -19.72 0.88
C GLN A 758 -18.82 -18.66 -0.22
N GLY A 759 -17.72 -18.13 -0.74
CA GLY A 759 -17.72 -17.13 -1.81
C GLY A 759 -18.24 -17.68 -3.13
N SER A 760 -17.78 -18.85 -3.56
CA SER A 760 -18.27 -19.48 -4.80
C SER A 760 -19.72 -19.94 -4.68
N GLN A 761 -20.14 -20.46 -3.51
CA GLN A 761 -21.54 -20.78 -3.23
C GLN A 761 -22.43 -19.54 -3.33
N PHE A 762 -22.01 -18.43 -2.73
CA PHE A 762 -22.73 -17.17 -2.79
C PHE A 762 -22.83 -16.65 -4.23
N TYR A 763 -21.74 -16.65 -4.99
CA TYR A 763 -21.77 -16.24 -6.39
C TYR A 763 -22.81 -17.03 -7.19
N VAL A 764 -22.74 -18.36 -7.09
CA VAL A 764 -23.63 -19.28 -7.80
C VAL A 764 -25.09 -19.14 -7.36
N SER A 765 -25.35 -18.83 -6.08
CA SER A 765 -26.72 -18.61 -5.58
C SER A 765 -27.35 -17.33 -6.14
N GLN A 766 -26.55 -16.33 -6.52
CA GLN A 766 -27.05 -15.08 -7.12
C GLN A 766 -27.27 -15.18 -8.64
N LEU A 767 -26.85 -16.27 -9.28
CA LEU A 767 -27.06 -16.45 -10.72
C LEU A 767 -28.52 -16.80 -11.03
N THR A 768 -29.13 -16.01 -11.91
CA THR A 768 -30.40 -16.39 -12.56
C THR A 768 -30.21 -17.65 -13.40
N SER A 769 -31.31 -18.34 -13.73
CA SER A 769 -31.28 -19.51 -14.63
C SER A 769 -30.61 -19.20 -15.98
N THR A 770 -30.83 -18.00 -16.53
CA THR A 770 -30.21 -17.52 -17.77
C THR A 770 -28.70 -17.34 -17.61
N GLN A 771 -28.25 -16.64 -16.56
CA GLN A 771 -26.82 -16.45 -16.31
C GLN A 771 -26.10 -17.78 -16.05
N ARG A 772 -26.75 -18.68 -15.31
CA ARG A 772 -26.22 -20.03 -15.03
C ARG A 772 -26.05 -20.84 -16.31
N SER A 773 -27.04 -20.80 -17.20
CA SER A 773 -27.00 -21.50 -18.50
C SER A 773 -25.99 -20.88 -19.48
N ALA A 774 -25.62 -19.60 -19.29
CA ALA A 774 -24.60 -18.95 -20.11
C ALA A 774 -23.20 -19.48 -19.79
N ILE A 775 -22.92 -19.93 -18.57
CA ILE A 775 -21.62 -20.50 -18.19
C ILE A 775 -21.49 -21.92 -18.76
N ARG A 776 -20.66 -22.06 -19.79
CA ARG A 776 -20.44 -23.32 -20.53
C ARG A 776 -19.41 -24.24 -19.89
N GLY A 777 -18.58 -23.70 -19.01
CA GLY A 777 -17.61 -24.44 -18.22
C GLY A 777 -16.95 -23.55 -17.17
N TYR A 778 -16.74 -24.10 -15.98
CA TYR A 778 -15.96 -23.47 -14.91
C TYR A 778 -14.68 -24.29 -14.64
N TYR A 779 -13.54 -23.62 -14.64
CA TYR A 779 -12.22 -24.21 -14.46
C TYR A 779 -11.59 -23.71 -13.16
N ASN A 780 -11.38 -24.59 -12.18
CA ASN A 780 -10.81 -24.25 -10.87
C ASN A 780 -9.32 -24.53 -10.77
N PHE A 781 -8.57 -23.63 -10.14
CA PHE A 781 -7.14 -23.81 -9.88
C PHE A 781 -6.88 -23.54 -8.41
N ASP A 782 -6.61 -24.62 -7.69
CA ASP A 782 -6.37 -24.57 -6.25
C ASP A 782 -4.86 -24.51 -5.98
N MET A 783 -4.30 -25.55 -5.39
CA MET A 783 -2.87 -25.70 -5.23
C MET A 783 -2.23 -26.20 -6.53
N VAL A 784 -1.45 -25.38 -7.22
CA VAL A 784 -0.86 -25.73 -8.53
C VAL A 784 0.67 -25.75 -8.56
N ALA A 785 1.32 -25.74 -7.39
CA ALA A 785 2.78 -25.67 -7.30
C ALA A 785 3.42 -26.48 -6.15
N SER A 786 2.76 -27.54 -5.67
CA SER A 786 3.23 -28.36 -4.54
C SER A 786 4.62 -28.97 -4.77
N ARG A 787 5.49 -28.97 -3.74
CA ARG A 787 6.88 -29.43 -3.88
C ARG A 787 7.05 -30.93 -4.15
N ASN A 788 6.12 -31.74 -3.67
CA ASN A 788 6.06 -33.16 -4.00
C ASN A 788 4.87 -33.42 -4.94
N ALA A 789 4.70 -32.59 -5.98
CA ALA A 789 3.49 -32.54 -6.82
C ALA A 789 3.04 -33.88 -7.42
N GLY A 790 1.73 -34.06 -7.47
CA GLY A 790 1.06 -34.89 -8.46
C GLY A 790 0.55 -34.07 -9.65
N TYR A 791 0.02 -34.74 -10.66
CA TYR A 791 -0.63 -34.07 -11.80
C TYR A 791 -2.07 -34.54 -11.87
N PHE A 792 -2.98 -33.77 -11.28
CA PHE A 792 -4.38 -34.15 -11.14
C PHE A 792 -5.31 -33.26 -11.98
N VAL A 793 -6.39 -33.85 -12.48
CA VAL A 793 -7.49 -33.15 -13.18
C VAL A 793 -8.81 -33.43 -12.47
N ASN A 794 -9.59 -32.39 -12.22
CA ASN A 794 -10.95 -32.53 -11.72
C ASN A 794 -11.87 -33.00 -12.85
N ASN A 795 -12.67 -34.03 -12.59
CA ASN A 795 -13.61 -34.63 -13.55
C ASN A 795 -12.91 -35.02 -14.87
N ILE A 796 -11.80 -35.76 -14.78
CA ILE A 796 -10.82 -35.99 -15.86
C ILE A 796 -11.43 -36.58 -17.14
N ASN A 797 -12.52 -37.32 -17.02
CA ASN A 797 -13.21 -37.96 -18.15
C ASN A 797 -14.33 -37.09 -18.77
N SER A 798 -14.53 -35.87 -18.27
CA SER A 798 -15.54 -34.95 -18.78
C SER A 798 -15.09 -34.23 -20.06
N ALA A 799 -16.05 -33.75 -20.86
CA ALA A 799 -15.75 -32.89 -22.01
C ALA A 799 -15.06 -31.58 -21.60
N THR A 800 -15.41 -31.04 -20.42
CA THR A 800 -14.78 -29.84 -19.85
C THR A 800 -13.30 -30.07 -19.54
N ALA A 801 -12.91 -31.27 -19.12
CA ALA A 801 -11.52 -31.62 -18.81
C ALA A 801 -10.63 -31.86 -20.04
N ALA A 802 -11.20 -31.98 -21.24
CA ALA A 802 -10.44 -32.39 -22.43
C ALA A 802 -9.29 -31.43 -22.84
N PRO A 803 -9.47 -30.08 -22.86
CA PRO A 803 -8.40 -29.16 -23.24
C PRO A 803 -7.24 -29.19 -22.26
N LEU A 804 -7.60 -29.26 -20.98
CA LEU A 804 -6.69 -29.53 -19.90
C LEU A 804 -5.93 -30.82 -20.22
N LYS A 805 -6.56 -32.00 -20.19
CA LYS A 805 -5.85 -33.29 -20.37
C LYS A 805 -4.91 -33.30 -21.58
N ALA A 806 -5.34 -32.72 -22.70
CA ALA A 806 -4.55 -32.60 -23.92
C ALA A 806 -3.21 -31.86 -23.68
N TYR A 807 -3.20 -30.81 -22.85
CA TYR A 807 -1.98 -30.10 -22.49
C TYR A 807 -0.99 -30.98 -21.71
N TRP A 808 -1.42 -31.67 -20.65
CA TRP A 808 -0.54 -32.60 -19.92
C TRP A 808 0.01 -33.71 -20.84
N ASP A 809 -0.81 -34.22 -21.76
CA ASP A 809 -0.39 -35.23 -22.74
C ASP A 809 0.76 -34.70 -23.63
N THR A 810 0.78 -33.40 -23.99
CA THR A 810 1.89 -32.80 -24.76
C THR A 810 3.23 -32.82 -24.01
N LEU A 811 3.17 -32.83 -22.68
CA LEU A 811 4.33 -32.93 -21.80
C LEU A 811 4.68 -34.38 -21.45
N ASN A 812 3.98 -35.37 -22.02
CA ASN A 812 4.04 -36.77 -21.65
C ASN A 812 3.79 -37.00 -20.13
N LEU A 813 3.01 -36.11 -19.52
CA LEU A 813 2.56 -36.23 -18.15
C LEU A 813 1.19 -36.90 -18.20
N ARG A 814 1.08 -38.10 -17.61
CA ARG A 814 -0.18 -38.84 -17.55
C ARG A 814 -0.93 -38.37 -16.31
N PRO A 815 -2.00 -37.55 -16.39
CA PRO A 815 -2.65 -37.07 -15.18
C PRO A 815 -3.58 -38.14 -14.58
N GLU A 816 -4.00 -37.93 -13.33
CA GLU A 816 -5.01 -38.74 -12.62
C GLU A 816 -6.21 -37.88 -12.20
N GLU A 817 -7.32 -38.51 -11.84
CA GLU A 817 -8.46 -37.80 -11.24
C GLU A 817 -8.05 -37.17 -9.90
N ASN A 818 -8.45 -35.91 -9.66
CA ASN A 818 -8.19 -35.23 -8.40
C ASN A 818 -9.16 -35.72 -7.32
N VAL A 819 -8.85 -36.85 -6.69
CA VAL A 819 -9.70 -37.42 -5.63
C VAL A 819 -9.68 -36.57 -4.35
N GLU A 820 -8.54 -35.95 -4.02
CA GLU A 820 -8.38 -35.18 -2.78
C GLU A 820 -9.23 -33.89 -2.75
N GLY A 821 -9.39 -33.23 -3.91
CA GLY A 821 -10.20 -32.02 -4.06
C GLY A 821 -11.70 -32.25 -4.27
N GLN A 822 -12.16 -33.50 -4.39
CA GLN A 822 -13.59 -33.77 -4.67
C GLN A 822 -14.49 -33.22 -3.56
N GLY A 823 -15.40 -32.32 -3.94
CA GLY A 823 -16.33 -31.68 -3.00
C GLY A 823 -15.72 -30.63 -2.08
N ARG A 824 -14.44 -30.28 -2.29
CA ARG A 824 -13.63 -29.45 -1.39
C ARG A 824 -12.95 -28.26 -2.07
N SER A 825 -13.28 -27.98 -3.33
CA SER A 825 -12.78 -26.84 -4.08
C SER A 825 -13.94 -26.09 -4.73
N ASP A 826 -13.74 -24.82 -5.11
CA ASP A 826 -14.83 -23.94 -5.58
C ASP A 826 -15.61 -24.47 -6.79
N ASP A 827 -15.04 -25.37 -7.60
CA ASP A 827 -15.78 -26.01 -8.69
C ASP A 827 -16.98 -26.81 -8.21
N TYR A 828 -16.97 -27.29 -6.97
CA TYR A 828 -18.10 -28.02 -6.41
C TYR A 828 -19.37 -27.15 -6.32
N SER A 829 -19.24 -25.86 -6.01
CA SER A 829 -20.36 -24.91 -5.99
C SER A 829 -21.05 -24.81 -7.36
N PHE A 830 -20.25 -24.78 -8.42
CA PHE A 830 -20.71 -24.73 -9.81
C PHE A 830 -21.31 -26.07 -10.25
N GLN A 831 -20.67 -27.18 -9.89
CA GLN A 831 -21.14 -28.53 -10.20
C GLN A 831 -22.52 -28.79 -9.59
N ARG A 832 -22.75 -28.39 -8.33
CA ARG A 832 -24.06 -28.52 -7.66
C ARG A 832 -25.16 -27.70 -8.31
N ALA A 833 -24.80 -26.64 -9.03
CA ALA A 833 -25.73 -25.84 -9.81
C ALA A 833 -25.98 -26.39 -11.22
N GLY A 834 -25.32 -27.48 -11.61
CA GLY A 834 -25.42 -28.07 -12.95
C GLY A 834 -24.53 -27.42 -14.00
N ILE A 835 -23.55 -26.61 -13.59
CA ILE A 835 -22.55 -26.05 -14.50
C ILE A 835 -21.42 -27.08 -14.66
N PRO A 836 -21.01 -27.45 -15.89
CA PRO A 836 -19.89 -28.35 -16.11
C PRO A 836 -18.58 -27.79 -15.55
N THR A 837 -17.80 -28.60 -14.82
CA THR A 837 -16.56 -28.14 -14.20
C THR A 837 -15.35 -29.03 -14.47
N SER A 838 -14.16 -28.42 -14.43
CA SER A 838 -12.87 -29.10 -14.37
C SER A 838 -11.84 -28.19 -13.71
N GLY A 839 -10.55 -28.54 -13.75
CA GLY A 839 -9.50 -27.83 -13.02
C GLY A 839 -8.27 -28.70 -12.79
N TYR A 840 -7.18 -28.10 -12.28
CA TYR A 840 -5.97 -28.82 -11.90
C TYR A 840 -5.54 -28.58 -10.46
N ALA A 841 -4.89 -29.60 -9.92
CA ALA A 841 -4.21 -29.54 -8.63
C ALA A 841 -2.90 -30.33 -8.68
N ALA A 842 -1.94 -29.88 -7.87
CA ALA A 842 -0.66 -30.53 -7.61
C ALA A 842 -0.69 -31.41 -6.34
N GLY A 843 -1.85 -31.52 -5.69
CA GLY A 843 -2.08 -32.27 -4.45
C GLY A 843 -1.80 -31.45 -3.18
N ALA A 844 -2.42 -31.85 -2.08
CA ALA A 844 -2.37 -31.17 -0.78
C ALA A 844 -1.79 -32.10 0.30
N SER A 845 -2.57 -32.43 1.32
CA SER A 845 -2.17 -33.25 2.47
C SER A 845 -2.01 -34.75 2.18
N ALA A 846 -2.61 -35.26 1.10
CA ALA A 846 -2.60 -36.68 0.77
C ALA A 846 -1.18 -37.19 0.50
N THR A 847 -0.96 -38.47 0.80
CA THR A 847 0.36 -39.10 0.64
C THR A 847 0.58 -39.59 -0.79
N LYS A 848 1.74 -39.25 -1.37
CA LYS A 848 2.17 -39.75 -2.68
C LYS A 848 2.52 -41.23 -2.60
N SER A 849 1.87 -42.04 -3.43
CA SER A 849 2.18 -43.48 -3.54
C SER A 849 3.50 -43.73 -4.28
N SER A 850 4.07 -44.93 -4.10
CA SER A 850 5.27 -45.35 -4.86
C SER A 850 5.03 -45.36 -6.38
N ALA A 851 3.82 -45.71 -6.83
CA ALA A 851 3.46 -45.68 -8.25
C ALA A 851 3.45 -44.25 -8.79
N GLN A 852 2.88 -43.30 -8.05
CA GLN A 852 2.87 -41.89 -8.42
C GLN A 852 4.27 -41.27 -8.37
N ALA A 853 5.12 -41.65 -7.41
CA ALA A 853 6.52 -41.22 -7.37
C ALA A 853 7.33 -41.75 -8.55
N ALA A 854 7.12 -43.01 -8.96
CA ALA A 854 7.75 -43.55 -10.17
C ALA A 854 7.25 -42.85 -11.46
N LYS A 855 6.00 -42.38 -11.46
CA LYS A 855 5.33 -41.76 -12.60
C LYS A 855 5.66 -40.27 -12.77
N TRP A 856 5.73 -39.52 -11.67
CA TRP A 856 5.84 -38.06 -11.67
C TRP A 856 7.09 -37.54 -10.95
N GLY A 857 7.87 -38.42 -10.31
CA GLY A 857 8.99 -38.05 -9.46
C GLY A 857 8.55 -37.70 -8.03
N GLY A 858 9.51 -37.21 -7.24
CA GLY A 858 9.31 -36.86 -5.83
C GLY A 858 9.46 -38.04 -4.87
N ARG A 859 8.96 -37.87 -3.63
CA ARG A 859 9.15 -38.82 -2.53
C ARG A 859 7.88 -39.60 -2.25
N ALA A 860 7.92 -40.92 -2.43
CA ALA A 860 6.87 -41.83 -2.00
C ALA A 860 6.74 -41.83 -0.46
N GLY A 861 5.51 -41.96 0.04
CA GLY A 861 5.24 -41.98 1.48
C GLY A 861 5.28 -40.61 2.16
N ALA A 862 5.49 -39.52 1.42
CA ALA A 862 5.37 -38.15 1.90
C ALA A 862 4.12 -37.48 1.31
N SER A 863 3.58 -36.44 1.96
CA SER A 863 2.47 -35.65 1.42
C SER A 863 2.85 -34.94 0.12
N TYR A 864 1.87 -34.57 -0.70
CA TYR A 864 2.09 -33.73 -1.88
C TYR A 864 2.60 -32.33 -1.49
N ASP A 865 2.02 -31.77 -0.42
CA ASP A 865 2.45 -30.56 0.24
C ASP A 865 2.51 -30.78 1.77
N SER A 866 3.67 -30.56 2.38
CA SER A 866 3.87 -30.69 3.83
C SER A 866 3.54 -29.42 4.61
N CYS A 867 3.37 -28.30 3.93
CA CYS A 867 3.03 -27.00 4.49
C CYS A 867 1.57 -26.61 4.28
N TYR A 868 0.73 -27.50 3.74
CA TYR A 868 -0.71 -27.30 3.63
C TYR A 868 -1.31 -26.76 4.94
N HIS A 869 -2.07 -25.67 4.85
CA HIS A 869 -2.69 -24.97 5.98
C HIS A 869 -1.73 -24.61 7.13
N SER A 870 -0.46 -24.34 6.83
CA SER A 870 0.59 -24.14 7.85
C SER A 870 1.40 -22.86 7.61
N ALA A 871 2.02 -22.34 8.68
CA ALA A 871 2.84 -21.12 8.63
C ALA A 871 4.05 -21.21 7.67
N CYS A 872 4.51 -22.42 7.34
CA CYS A 872 5.62 -22.62 6.40
C CYS A 872 5.21 -22.48 4.93
N ASP A 873 3.92 -22.36 4.61
CA ASP A 873 3.43 -22.16 3.24
C ASP A 873 3.70 -20.75 2.70
N THR A 874 4.97 -20.49 2.48
CA THR A 874 5.56 -19.23 2.02
C THR A 874 6.03 -19.37 0.57
N THR A 875 6.63 -18.33 -0.02
CA THR A 875 7.27 -18.43 -1.35
C THR A 875 8.36 -19.50 -1.42
N SER A 876 8.90 -19.93 -0.29
CA SER A 876 9.84 -21.05 -0.24
C SER A 876 9.17 -22.40 -0.47
N ASN A 877 7.84 -22.54 -0.36
CA ASN A 877 7.09 -23.79 -0.52
C ASN A 877 6.60 -24.04 -1.97
N ILE A 878 7.27 -23.46 -2.97
CA ILE A 878 6.80 -23.49 -4.37
C ILE A 878 7.78 -24.30 -5.23
N ASP A 879 7.25 -25.23 -6.04
CA ASP A 879 7.98 -25.83 -7.16
C ASP A 879 7.75 -25.03 -8.44
N ALA A 880 8.82 -24.37 -8.91
CA ALA A 880 8.76 -23.51 -10.08
C ALA A 880 8.45 -24.26 -11.38
N THR A 881 8.83 -25.54 -11.50
CA THR A 881 8.57 -26.35 -12.70
C THR A 881 7.10 -26.72 -12.78
N VAL A 882 6.51 -27.13 -11.65
CA VAL A 882 5.08 -27.44 -11.56
C VAL A 882 4.26 -26.16 -11.80
N LEU A 883 4.65 -25.04 -11.18
CA LEU A 883 4.00 -23.75 -11.38
C LEU A 883 4.02 -23.30 -12.86
N ASN A 884 5.17 -23.39 -13.54
CA ASN A 884 5.27 -23.04 -14.97
C ASN A 884 4.32 -23.89 -15.82
N ARG A 885 4.39 -25.22 -15.64
CA ARG A 885 3.54 -26.15 -16.40
C ARG A 885 2.06 -25.86 -16.18
N SER A 886 1.66 -25.64 -14.94
CA SER A 886 0.27 -25.31 -14.59
C SER A 886 -0.17 -24.01 -15.26
N ALA A 887 0.67 -22.97 -15.23
CA ALA A 887 0.34 -21.67 -15.82
C ALA A 887 0.12 -21.73 -17.34
N ASP A 888 0.97 -22.46 -18.06
CA ASP A 888 0.82 -22.71 -19.49
C ASP A 888 -0.41 -23.57 -19.79
N GLY A 889 -0.75 -24.52 -18.90
CA GLY A 889 -1.94 -25.34 -19.01
C GLY A 889 -3.24 -24.53 -18.91
N VAL A 890 -3.27 -23.52 -18.04
CA VAL A 890 -4.39 -22.56 -17.97
C VAL A 890 -4.50 -21.77 -19.27
N ALA A 891 -3.37 -21.26 -19.80
CA ALA A 891 -3.34 -20.54 -21.08
C ALA A 891 -3.87 -21.40 -22.22
N TYR A 892 -3.43 -22.66 -22.28
CA TYR A 892 -3.87 -23.64 -23.25
C TYR A 892 -5.39 -23.86 -23.19
N ALA A 893 -5.96 -24.01 -21.98
CA ALA A 893 -7.40 -24.17 -21.81
C ALA A 893 -8.19 -22.94 -22.26
N ILE A 894 -7.75 -21.72 -21.90
CA ILE A 894 -8.38 -20.46 -22.34
C ILE A 894 -8.43 -20.41 -23.88
N TRP A 895 -7.29 -20.64 -24.54
CA TRP A 895 -7.20 -20.56 -25.99
C TRP A 895 -8.05 -21.62 -26.70
N LYS A 896 -8.03 -22.87 -26.22
CA LYS A 896 -8.80 -23.94 -26.86
C LYS A 896 -10.32 -23.81 -26.66
N THR A 897 -10.75 -23.13 -25.61
CA THR A 897 -12.18 -23.06 -25.26
C THR A 897 -12.87 -21.79 -25.74
N ALA A 898 -12.13 -20.69 -25.86
CA ALA A 898 -12.70 -19.36 -26.08
C ALA A 898 -12.06 -18.57 -27.22
N VAL A 899 -10.91 -18.97 -27.78
CA VAL A 899 -10.26 -18.23 -28.89
C VAL A 899 -10.56 -18.87 -30.24
N GLY A 900 -10.84 -18.06 -31.26
CA GLY A 900 -11.11 -18.54 -32.61
C GLY A 900 -11.02 -17.45 -33.67
N VAL A 901 -11.48 -17.76 -34.88
CA VAL A 901 -11.35 -16.86 -36.04
C VAL A 901 -12.60 -16.02 -36.33
N THR A 902 -13.75 -16.36 -35.74
CA THR A 902 -15.03 -15.69 -35.95
C THR A 902 -15.87 -15.72 -34.67
N THR A 903 -16.42 -14.58 -34.26
CA THR A 903 -17.40 -14.53 -33.15
C THR A 903 -18.72 -15.17 -33.62
N PRO A 904 -19.30 -16.13 -32.89
CA PRO A 904 -20.63 -16.66 -33.20
C PRO A 904 -21.67 -15.53 -33.21
N THR A 905 -22.58 -15.53 -34.19
CA THR A 905 -23.73 -14.61 -34.19
C THR A 905 -24.61 -14.88 -32.97
N THR A 906 -24.94 -13.81 -32.24
CA THR A 906 -25.73 -13.82 -30.99
C THR A 906 -27.12 -14.39 -31.14
#